data_AF-A0A521GMG8-F1
#
_entry.id   AF-A0A521GMG8-F1
#
_cell.length_a   1.000
_cell.length_b   1.000
_cell.length_c   1.000
_cell.angle_alpha   90.00
_cell.angle_beta   90.00
_cell.angle_gamma   90.00
#
_symmetry.space_group_name_H-M   'P 1'
#
loop_
_entity.id
_entity.type
_entity.pdbx_description
1 polymer ?
#
loop_
_entity_poly.entity_id
_entity_poly.type
_entity_poly.pdbx_seq_one_letter_code
_entity_poly.pdbx_strand_id
1 'polypeptide(L)'
;MEYYLVSPLKVTRQDSHALTYHGPHKLSPGTIIHTPVGKTSVPGVILGTTTKPSFETKLLGEAIETTPLPAPLIQLHSWMSQYYGAHSVATWQTMLPRGLGKKRRNSKIPLLSHSRDRTKIVLNKQQLQALDTIRAAPSGTTLLHGVTGSGKTQIYIELAKQTISNGQSVIVLVPEIALTSQIIAEFTPHFPDLVVSHSRQTEAERHLIWQSLLNATDPQLVIGPRSALFSPLANVGLIVIDECHEPSFKQEQSPRYSALRAASMLARFTGARLVMGSATPPIADYYLAQSTHSPIITIDTPARKDTVAPHVTLIDMTKKNHFTRHAYLSTTLLQTIERTLVAGQQTLIFHNRRGSAPTTLCDNCGWSAICPRCFVPLTLHADQFALKCHICNHTERVPTSCPECHNASIIHKGIGTKRIADDLGKLFPRAHIARFDGDSETGETLDTHYQKLYDGDIDIIIGTQVVAKGLDLPHLRTVGVVQADSGLSLPDYQSSERVFQLLAQVTGRVGRNEHESSVVVQSYQPAHPSVQFGIKQDYAGFYDYAIQERQRALFPPFSYLLKLTCIYKTETSAIRASNELAKLLRPHLPAGARIMGPAPAFYERTRDTYRWQLIIKSPSRTGLLELIPLVPAARWQVDIDPASLL
;
A
#
# COMPACT_ATOMS: atom_id res chain seq x y z
N MET A 1 -4.77 29.09 37.81
CA MET A 1 -4.83 27.61 37.78
C MET A 1 -5.65 27.25 36.56
N GLU A 2 -5.01 26.61 35.59
CA GLU A 2 -5.60 26.28 34.29
C GLU A 2 -6.02 24.80 34.27
N TYR A 3 -7.03 24.47 33.46
CA TYR A 3 -7.51 23.10 33.28
C TYR A 3 -7.32 22.65 31.83
N TYR A 4 -6.92 21.40 31.66
CA TYR A 4 -6.46 20.87 30.38
C TYR A 4 -7.09 19.53 30.07
N LEU A 5 -7.41 19.32 28.81
CA LEU A 5 -7.76 18.02 28.27
C LEU A 5 -6.50 17.36 27.72
N VAL A 6 -6.09 16.24 28.31
CA VAL A 6 -4.87 15.52 27.95
C VAL A 6 -5.22 14.15 27.43
N SER A 7 -4.65 13.77 26.29
CA SER A 7 -4.75 12.42 25.74
C SER A 7 -3.51 11.60 26.10
N PRO A 8 -3.62 10.60 27.01
CA PRO A 8 -2.48 9.76 27.37
C PRO A 8 -2.09 8.84 26.20
N LEU A 9 -0.80 8.46 26.12
CA LEU A 9 -0.28 7.50 25.13
C LEU A 9 -0.42 6.02 25.58
N LYS A 10 -1.19 5.78 26.64
CA LYS A 10 -1.53 4.44 27.14
C LYS A 10 -3.02 4.38 27.42
N VAL A 11 -3.69 3.29 27.03
CA VAL A 11 -5.12 3.10 27.27
C VAL A 11 -5.37 3.09 28.77
N THR A 12 -6.19 4.04 29.22
CA THR A 12 -6.58 4.23 30.63
C THR A 12 -7.99 3.69 30.89
N ARG A 13 -8.91 3.96 29.96
CA ARG A 13 -10.26 3.39 29.85
C ARG A 13 -10.58 3.20 28.37
N GLN A 14 -11.39 2.20 28.02
CA GLN A 14 -11.75 1.94 26.62
C GLN A 14 -12.58 3.06 25.99
N ASP A 15 -13.44 3.70 26.77
CA ASP A 15 -14.38 4.73 26.27
C ASP A 15 -13.88 6.16 26.49
N SER A 16 -12.64 6.34 27.00
CA SER A 16 -12.09 7.66 27.32
C SER A 16 -10.85 7.96 26.49
N HIS A 17 -11.00 8.90 25.55
CA HIS A 17 -9.91 9.34 24.68
C HIS A 17 -9.02 10.42 25.30
N ALA A 18 -9.50 11.10 26.33
CA ALA A 18 -8.76 12.12 27.06
C ALA A 18 -9.28 12.29 28.50
N LEU A 19 -8.41 12.80 29.36
CA LEU A 19 -8.63 13.01 30.80
C LEU A 19 -8.38 14.48 31.15
N THR A 20 -9.06 14.98 32.18
CA THR A 20 -8.91 16.37 32.64
C THR A 20 -7.85 16.48 33.75
N TYR A 21 -6.94 17.43 33.61
CA TYR A 21 -5.90 17.74 34.58
C TYR A 21 -5.86 19.24 34.87
N HIS A 22 -5.18 19.64 35.94
CA HIS A 22 -4.95 21.05 36.27
C HIS A 22 -3.47 21.38 36.38
N GLY A 23 -3.09 22.63 36.17
CA GLY A 23 -1.70 23.08 36.29
C GLY A 23 -1.56 24.56 36.62
N PRO A 24 -0.42 24.97 37.20
CA PRO A 24 -0.16 26.38 37.51
C PRO A 24 0.29 27.17 36.28
N HIS A 25 0.89 26.51 35.28
CA HIS A 25 1.44 27.15 34.09
C HIS A 25 0.48 27.06 32.91
N LYS A 26 0.55 28.06 32.01
CA LYS A 26 -0.14 28.06 30.72
C LYS A 26 0.66 27.22 29.73
N LEU A 27 0.10 26.08 29.31
CA LEU A 27 0.70 25.21 28.30
C LEU A 27 -0.13 25.25 27.01
N SER A 28 0.54 25.17 25.88
CA SER A 28 -0.11 25.19 24.58
C SER A 28 -0.66 23.79 24.21
N PRO A 29 -1.75 23.70 23.44
CA PRO A 29 -2.12 22.46 22.76
C PRO A 29 -0.93 21.91 21.96
N GLY A 30 -0.75 20.60 22.01
CA GLY A 30 0.36 19.90 21.36
C GLY A 30 1.57 19.68 22.26
N THR A 31 1.67 20.32 23.42
CA THR A 31 2.76 20.04 24.38
C THR A 31 2.67 18.60 24.86
N ILE A 32 3.80 17.91 24.82
CA ILE A 32 3.95 16.52 25.28
C ILE A 32 4.45 16.55 26.72
N ILE A 33 3.75 15.88 27.61
CA ILE A 33 3.97 15.94 29.05
C ILE A 33 3.98 14.55 29.69
N HIS A 34 4.61 14.45 30.86
CA HIS A 34 4.37 13.34 31.76
C HIS A 34 2.99 13.48 32.40
N THR A 35 2.14 12.47 32.22
CA THR A 35 0.74 12.47 32.64
C THR A 35 0.51 11.40 33.71
N PRO A 36 0.08 11.78 34.93
CA PRO A 36 -0.21 10.80 35.97
C PRO A 36 -1.52 10.05 35.68
N VAL A 37 -1.42 8.72 35.56
CA VAL A 37 -2.54 7.80 35.36
C VAL A 37 -2.46 6.71 36.43
N GLY A 38 -3.43 6.71 37.35
CA GLY A 38 -3.40 5.82 38.51
C GLY A 38 -2.13 6.06 39.35
N LYS A 39 -1.32 5.00 39.53
CA LYS A 39 0.00 5.04 40.20
C LYS A 39 1.18 5.22 39.26
N THR A 40 0.94 5.32 37.95
CA THR A 40 2.01 5.40 36.93
C THR A 40 2.02 6.77 36.26
N SER A 41 3.17 7.16 35.71
CA SER A 41 3.29 8.32 34.83
C SER A 41 3.55 7.84 33.41
N VAL A 42 2.81 8.35 32.44
CA VAL A 42 2.93 8.02 31.02
C VAL A 42 2.97 9.28 30.18
N PRO A 43 3.63 9.31 29.01
CA PRO A 43 3.52 10.44 28.10
C PRO A 43 2.05 10.72 27.73
N GLY A 44 1.71 11.99 27.57
CA GLY A 44 0.40 12.45 27.08
C GLY A 44 0.53 13.74 26.29
N VAL A 45 -0.43 14.00 25.42
CA VAL A 45 -0.50 15.22 24.59
C VAL A 45 -1.63 16.10 25.11
N ILE A 46 -1.35 17.38 25.33
CA ILE A 46 -2.39 18.37 25.62
C ILE A 46 -3.20 18.62 24.35
N LEU A 47 -4.50 18.34 24.38
CA LEU A 47 -5.40 18.60 23.25
C LEU A 47 -5.95 20.02 23.26
N GLY A 48 -6.10 20.61 24.45
CA GLY A 48 -6.71 21.93 24.63
C GLY A 48 -6.90 22.29 26.10
N THR A 49 -7.31 23.53 26.34
CA THR A 49 -7.79 24.00 27.64
C THR A 49 -9.27 23.66 27.82
N THR A 50 -9.70 23.48 29.05
CA THR A 50 -11.11 23.24 29.40
C THR A 50 -11.50 24.05 30.63
N THR A 51 -12.79 24.09 30.96
CA THR A 51 -13.28 24.70 32.21
C THR A 51 -13.01 23.78 33.40
N LYS A 52 -12.97 24.36 34.61
CA LYS A 52 -12.87 23.59 35.85
C LYS A 52 -13.98 22.54 35.92
N PRO A 53 -13.67 21.22 35.99
CA PRO A 53 -14.69 20.21 36.13
C PRO A 53 -15.26 20.17 37.55
N SER A 54 -16.43 19.54 37.71
CA SER A 54 -17.05 19.31 39.01
C SER A 54 -16.38 18.20 39.84
N PHE A 55 -15.51 17.41 39.23
CA PHE A 55 -14.78 16.31 39.86
C PHE A 55 -13.32 16.66 40.14
N GLU A 56 -12.69 15.91 41.02
CA GLU A 56 -11.27 16.08 41.34
C GLU A 56 -10.36 15.78 40.14
N THR A 57 -9.33 16.61 39.97
CA THR A 57 -8.34 16.47 38.91
C THR A 57 -6.96 16.32 39.52
N LYS A 58 -6.06 15.63 38.79
CA LYS A 58 -4.65 15.56 39.20
C LYS A 58 -3.85 16.73 38.61
N LEU A 59 -2.76 17.07 39.29
CA LEU A 59 -1.77 18.00 38.78
C LEU A 59 -1.11 17.43 37.51
N LEU A 60 -0.89 18.27 36.51
CA LEU A 60 -0.09 17.97 35.33
C LEU A 60 1.36 17.69 35.72
N GLY A 61 2.00 16.72 35.05
CA GLY A 61 3.44 16.52 35.18
C GLY A 61 4.25 17.44 34.26
N GLU A 62 5.56 17.26 34.30
CA GLU A 62 6.53 18.07 33.55
C GLU A 62 6.46 17.84 32.04
N ALA A 63 6.84 18.86 31.27
CA ALA A 63 6.96 18.76 29.82
C ALA A 63 8.11 17.82 29.44
N ILE A 64 7.83 16.90 28.51
CA ILE A 64 8.83 16.02 27.88
C ILE A 64 9.56 16.81 26.79
N GLU A 65 8.80 17.56 25.99
CA GLU A 65 9.33 18.48 24.96
C GLU A 65 8.79 19.88 25.24
N THR A 66 9.64 20.90 25.11
CA THR A 66 9.24 22.30 25.28
C THR A 66 8.46 22.82 24.08
N THR A 67 8.77 22.33 22.88
CA THR A 67 8.10 22.73 21.65
C THR A 67 6.82 21.90 21.46
N PRO A 68 5.65 22.51 21.30
CA PRO A 68 4.40 21.79 21.07
C PRO A 68 4.35 21.21 19.65
N LEU A 69 3.60 20.11 19.49
CA LEU A 69 3.25 19.59 18.17
C LEU A 69 2.52 20.65 17.32
N PRO A 70 2.77 20.71 16.01
CA PRO A 70 2.00 21.54 15.09
C PRO A 70 0.50 21.24 15.18
N ALA A 71 -0.34 22.29 15.25
CA ALA A 71 -1.79 22.16 15.34
C ALA A 71 -2.42 21.26 14.26
N PRO A 72 -1.97 21.28 12.98
CA PRO A 72 -2.46 20.37 11.95
C PRO A 72 -2.27 18.87 12.29
N LEU A 73 -1.24 18.50 13.05
CA LEU A 73 -1.06 17.10 13.50
C LEU A 73 -2.06 16.72 14.60
N ILE A 74 -2.46 17.66 15.47
CA ILE A 74 -3.51 17.42 16.48
C ILE A 74 -4.88 17.26 15.80
N GLN A 75 -5.15 18.08 14.79
CA GLN A 75 -6.36 17.96 13.96
C GLN A 75 -6.37 16.64 13.18
N LEU A 76 -5.23 16.26 12.59
CA LEU A 76 -5.08 14.98 11.89
C LEU A 76 -5.29 13.80 12.84
N HIS A 77 -4.70 13.82 14.03
CA HIS A 77 -4.93 12.82 15.07
C HIS A 77 -6.42 12.67 15.38
N SER A 78 -7.10 13.79 15.64
CA SER A 78 -8.53 13.79 16.00
C SER A 78 -9.38 13.21 14.87
N TRP A 79 -9.11 13.64 13.63
CA TRP A 79 -9.78 13.11 12.44
C TRP A 79 -9.51 11.62 12.26
N MET A 80 -8.27 11.15 12.38
CA MET A 80 -7.91 9.74 12.22
C MET A 80 -8.59 8.86 13.28
N SER A 81 -8.62 9.31 14.53
CA SER A 81 -9.28 8.58 15.63
C SER A 81 -10.79 8.41 15.34
N GLN A 82 -11.46 9.47 14.89
CA GLN A 82 -12.88 9.44 14.56
C GLN A 82 -13.18 8.67 13.27
N TYR A 83 -12.48 8.99 12.18
CA TYR A 83 -12.70 8.40 10.86
C TYR A 83 -12.45 6.90 10.87
N TYR A 84 -11.37 6.44 11.50
CA TYR A 84 -11.06 5.01 11.56
C TYR A 84 -11.70 4.28 12.74
N GLY A 85 -12.49 4.97 13.56
CA GLY A 85 -13.10 4.39 14.77
C GLY A 85 -12.06 3.78 15.72
N ALA A 86 -10.87 4.39 15.76
CA ALA A 86 -9.73 3.89 16.51
C ALA A 86 -9.56 4.66 17.81
N HIS A 87 -9.16 3.96 18.87
CA HIS A 87 -8.86 4.60 20.14
C HIS A 87 -7.71 5.61 20.00
N SER A 88 -7.86 6.81 20.56
CA SER A 88 -6.87 7.91 20.50
C SER A 88 -5.42 7.46 20.73
N VAL A 89 -5.19 6.58 21.71
CA VAL A 89 -3.88 5.98 22.02
C VAL A 89 -3.24 5.29 20.81
N ALA A 90 -3.99 4.48 20.07
CA ALA A 90 -3.46 3.75 18.90
C ALA A 90 -3.06 4.74 17.80
N THR A 91 -3.83 5.81 17.64
CA THR A 91 -3.52 6.91 16.71
C THR A 91 -2.24 7.64 17.14
N TRP A 92 -2.09 8.03 18.41
CA TRP A 92 -0.86 8.67 18.90
C TRP A 92 0.36 7.76 18.80
N GLN A 93 0.22 6.47 19.14
CA GLN A 93 1.31 5.49 19.00
C GLN A 93 1.72 5.25 17.54
N THR A 94 0.84 5.58 16.59
CA THR A 94 1.13 5.54 15.16
C THR A 94 1.84 6.82 14.69
N MET A 95 1.47 7.97 15.26
CA MET A 95 1.98 9.28 14.84
C MET A 95 3.28 9.70 15.55
N LEU A 96 3.53 9.20 16.76
CA LEU A 96 4.64 9.63 17.61
C LEU A 96 5.71 8.54 17.74
N PRO A 97 7.00 8.92 17.90
CA PRO A 97 8.07 7.95 18.12
C PRO A 97 7.86 7.20 19.44
N ARG A 98 8.35 5.96 19.49
CA ARG A 98 8.35 5.18 20.73
C ARG A 98 9.41 5.72 21.70
N GLY A 99 9.16 5.50 22.99
CA GLY A 99 10.11 5.85 24.05
C GLY A 99 10.28 7.36 24.25
N LEU A 100 9.21 8.15 24.05
CA LEU A 100 9.14 9.54 24.51
C LEU A 100 9.46 9.63 26.01
N GLY A 101 10.31 10.60 26.40
CA GLY A 101 10.78 10.79 27.78
C GLY A 101 11.93 9.86 28.22
N LYS A 102 12.41 8.93 27.37
CA LYS A 102 13.63 8.17 27.68
C LYS A 102 14.87 9.03 27.42
N LYS A 103 15.75 9.16 28.41
CA LYS A 103 17.09 9.76 28.22
C LYS A 103 17.92 8.85 27.32
N ARG A 104 18.32 9.34 26.14
CA ARG A 104 19.19 8.61 25.19
C ARG A 104 20.53 9.31 25.06
N ARG A 105 21.59 8.57 24.74
CA ARG A 105 22.88 9.17 24.36
C ARG A 105 22.72 9.88 23.01
N ASN A 106 23.33 11.05 22.87
CA ASN A 106 23.40 11.74 21.58
C ASN A 106 24.21 10.86 20.61
N SER A 107 23.55 10.28 19.63
CA SER A 107 24.23 9.69 18.46
C SER A 107 24.16 10.70 17.33
N LYS A 108 25.24 10.79 16.53
CA LYS A 108 25.20 11.57 15.28
C LYS A 108 24.16 10.95 14.35
N ILE A 109 23.34 11.79 13.73
CA ILE A 109 22.46 11.37 12.63
C ILE A 109 23.39 11.02 11.46
N PRO A 110 23.34 9.79 10.91
CA PRO A 110 24.16 9.45 9.75
C PRO A 110 23.73 10.32 8.56
N LEU A 111 24.64 11.11 8.02
CA LEU A 111 24.44 11.79 6.75
C LEU A 111 24.58 10.76 5.63
N LEU A 112 23.55 10.62 4.80
CA LEU A 112 23.60 9.74 3.63
C LEU A 112 24.46 10.41 2.55
N SER A 113 25.57 9.76 2.19
CA SER A 113 26.48 10.19 1.13
C SER A 113 26.34 9.29 -0.10
N HIS A 114 25.21 9.39 -0.79
CA HIS A 114 25.08 8.84 -2.13
C HIS A 114 24.75 9.96 -3.11
N SER A 115 25.82 10.61 -3.57
CA SER A 115 25.77 11.54 -4.71
C SER A 115 25.99 10.73 -5.98
N ARG A 116 24.99 10.70 -6.87
CA ARG A 116 25.20 10.31 -8.26
C ARG A 116 25.40 11.59 -9.05
N ASP A 117 26.55 11.71 -9.70
CA ASP A 117 26.80 12.83 -10.60
C ASP A 117 25.98 12.60 -11.88
N ARG A 118 24.94 13.41 -12.09
CA ARG A 118 24.13 13.37 -13.31
C ARG A 118 23.91 14.79 -13.82
N THR A 119 24.01 14.90 -15.14
CA THR A 119 23.79 16.11 -15.95
C THR A 119 22.48 16.83 -15.58
N LYS A 120 22.52 18.16 -15.58
CA LYS A 120 21.37 19.07 -15.41
C LYS A 120 20.21 18.64 -16.32
N ILE A 121 19.13 18.11 -15.74
CA ILE A 121 17.95 17.63 -16.48
C ILE A 121 17.11 18.84 -16.88
N VAL A 122 16.84 18.98 -18.18
CA VAL A 122 15.91 20.01 -18.71
C VAL A 122 14.54 19.37 -18.85
N LEU A 123 13.51 19.97 -18.25
CA LEU A 123 12.14 19.50 -18.37
C LEU A 123 11.64 19.61 -19.82
N ASN A 124 10.91 18.58 -20.27
CA ASN A 124 10.26 18.63 -21.57
C ASN A 124 8.96 19.48 -21.53
N LYS A 125 8.37 19.75 -22.70
CA LYS A 125 7.18 20.60 -22.83
C LYS A 125 5.97 20.09 -22.00
N GLN A 126 5.73 18.78 -21.98
CA GLN A 126 4.63 18.21 -21.21
C GLN A 126 4.87 18.31 -19.70
N GLN A 127 6.12 18.11 -19.25
CA GLN A 127 6.50 18.27 -17.85
C GLN A 127 6.38 19.73 -17.39
N LEU A 128 6.79 20.69 -18.22
CA LEU A 128 6.60 22.12 -17.96
C LEU A 128 5.12 22.48 -17.88
N GLN A 129 4.31 22.04 -18.84
CA GLN A 129 2.87 22.26 -18.82
C GLN A 129 2.20 21.63 -17.60
N ALA A 130 2.60 20.41 -17.22
CA ALA A 130 2.13 19.74 -16.02
C ALA A 130 2.50 20.55 -14.78
N LEU A 131 3.75 20.98 -14.65
CA LEU A 131 4.23 21.80 -13.56
C LEU A 131 3.46 23.12 -13.44
N ASP A 132 3.25 23.83 -14.56
CA ASP A 132 2.51 25.09 -14.60
C ASP A 132 1.04 24.89 -14.23
N THR A 133 0.42 23.80 -14.71
CA THR A 133 -0.96 23.44 -14.34
C THR A 133 -1.07 23.13 -12.84
N ILE A 134 -0.12 22.38 -12.27
CA ILE A 134 -0.06 22.11 -10.83
C ILE A 134 0.09 23.42 -10.04
N ARG A 135 0.94 24.33 -10.52
CA ARG A 135 1.20 25.63 -9.86
C ARG A 135 -0.02 26.53 -9.87
N ALA A 136 -0.73 26.60 -10.99
CA ALA A 136 -1.93 27.41 -11.17
C ALA A 136 -3.15 26.81 -10.46
N ALA A 137 -3.18 25.50 -10.24
CA ALA A 137 -4.27 24.85 -9.53
C ALA A 137 -4.36 25.34 -8.07
N PRO A 138 -5.59 25.53 -7.56
CA PRO A 138 -5.81 25.90 -6.16
C PRO A 138 -5.21 24.85 -5.22
N SER A 139 -4.88 25.25 -3.98
CA SER A 139 -4.44 24.31 -2.95
C SER A 139 -5.48 23.19 -2.80
N GLY A 140 -5.02 21.95 -2.92
CA GLY A 140 -5.88 20.77 -2.99
C GLY A 140 -5.12 19.54 -3.45
N THR A 141 -5.88 18.48 -3.76
CA THR A 141 -5.31 17.23 -4.28
C THR A 141 -5.24 17.28 -5.80
N THR A 142 -4.06 17.01 -6.35
CA THR A 142 -3.82 16.85 -7.78
C THR A 142 -3.35 15.43 -8.05
N LEU A 143 -3.96 14.77 -9.03
CA LEU A 143 -3.53 13.46 -9.51
C LEU A 143 -2.62 13.62 -10.72
N LEU A 144 -1.34 13.28 -10.58
CA LEU A 144 -0.36 13.26 -11.66
C LEU A 144 -0.31 11.86 -12.28
N HIS A 145 -1.06 11.67 -13.36
CA HIS A 145 -1.11 10.43 -14.12
C HIS A 145 -0.05 10.44 -15.22
N GLY A 146 1.16 9.97 -14.92
CA GLY A 146 2.25 9.95 -15.88
C GLY A 146 2.71 8.54 -16.17
N VAL A 147 2.80 8.15 -17.45
CA VAL A 147 3.30 6.83 -17.88
C VAL A 147 4.67 6.53 -17.27
N THR A 148 5.04 5.24 -17.23
CA THR A 148 6.34 4.84 -16.68
C THR A 148 7.48 5.55 -17.43
N GLY A 149 8.40 6.18 -16.71
CA GLY A 149 9.51 6.94 -17.32
C GLY A 149 9.14 8.35 -17.84
N SER A 150 7.91 8.84 -17.59
CA SER A 150 7.48 10.23 -17.92
C SER A 150 8.21 11.33 -17.12
N GLY A 151 9.04 10.97 -16.14
CA GLY A 151 9.82 11.92 -15.34
C GLY A 151 9.04 12.68 -14.27
N LYS A 152 7.99 12.05 -13.70
CA LYS A 152 7.21 12.60 -12.56
C LYS A 152 8.11 13.09 -11.41
N THR A 153 9.20 12.38 -11.11
CA THR A 153 10.14 12.76 -10.05
C THR A 153 10.72 14.16 -10.24
N GLN A 154 11.01 14.56 -11.48
CA GLN A 154 11.56 15.89 -11.77
C GLN A 154 10.53 17.00 -11.52
N ILE A 155 9.24 16.73 -11.78
CA ILE A 155 8.16 17.64 -11.41
C ILE A 155 8.08 17.79 -9.89
N TYR A 156 8.20 16.70 -9.12
CA TYR A 156 8.19 16.76 -7.66
C TYR A 156 9.37 17.60 -7.12
N ILE A 157 10.56 17.44 -7.69
CA ILE A 157 11.76 18.19 -7.31
C ILE A 157 11.55 19.69 -7.56
N GLU A 158 11.04 20.08 -8.73
CA GLU A 158 10.80 21.50 -9.04
C GLU A 158 9.70 22.13 -8.17
N LEU A 159 8.64 21.37 -7.84
CA LEU A 159 7.64 21.80 -6.86
C LEU A 159 8.27 21.96 -5.47
N ALA A 160 9.10 21.01 -5.04
CA ALA A 160 9.77 21.06 -3.74
C ALA A 160 10.72 22.26 -3.63
N LYS A 161 11.50 22.56 -4.69
CA LYS A 161 12.41 23.72 -4.72
C LYS A 161 11.64 25.02 -4.48
N GLN A 162 10.52 25.19 -5.19
CA GLN A 162 9.66 26.36 -5.04
C GLN A 162 9.02 26.45 -3.66
N THR A 163 8.55 25.33 -3.11
CA THR A 163 7.94 25.30 -1.77
C THR A 163 8.96 25.66 -0.68
N ILE A 164 10.16 25.09 -0.73
CA ILE A 164 11.25 25.41 0.21
C ILE A 164 11.67 26.89 0.06
N SER A 165 11.80 27.42 -1.16
CA SER A 165 12.13 28.84 -1.37
C SER A 165 11.07 29.80 -0.83
N ASN A 166 9.82 29.34 -0.70
CA ASN A 166 8.72 30.10 -0.12
C ASN A 166 8.68 29.99 1.42
N GLY A 167 9.68 29.39 2.06
CA GLY A 167 9.71 29.23 3.52
C GLY A 167 8.79 28.11 4.03
N GLN A 168 8.42 27.14 3.19
CA GLN A 168 7.48 26.07 3.53
C GLN A 168 8.14 24.68 3.44
N SER A 169 7.78 23.80 4.37
CA SER A 169 8.31 22.44 4.43
C SER A 169 7.64 21.49 3.43
N VAL A 170 8.33 20.41 3.06
CA VAL A 170 7.92 19.42 2.06
C VAL A 170 7.94 18.01 2.64
N ILE A 171 6.90 17.23 2.37
CA ILE A 171 6.83 15.80 2.67
C ILE A 171 6.75 15.01 1.37
N VAL A 172 7.64 14.04 1.17
CA VAL A 172 7.61 13.10 0.04
C VAL A 172 7.42 11.68 0.57
N LEU A 173 6.26 11.11 0.32
CA LEU A 173 5.93 9.73 0.64
C LEU A 173 6.29 8.83 -0.53
N VAL A 174 7.06 7.79 -0.24
CA VAL A 174 7.45 6.76 -1.21
C VAL A 174 7.05 5.38 -0.70
N PRO A 175 6.85 4.39 -1.59
CA PRO A 175 6.62 3.01 -1.18
C PRO A 175 7.88 2.43 -0.50
N GLU A 176 7.72 1.31 0.20
CA GLU A 176 8.68 0.67 1.12
C GLU A 176 10.19 0.69 0.72
N ILE A 177 11.06 0.56 1.74
CA ILE A 177 12.50 0.95 1.82
C ILE A 177 13.39 0.66 0.60
N ALA A 178 13.18 -0.43 -0.13
CA ALA A 178 14.04 -0.77 -1.28
C ALA A 178 14.00 0.31 -2.39
N LEU A 179 12.89 1.07 -2.45
CA LEU A 179 12.62 2.12 -3.42
C LEU A 179 13.17 3.50 -3.00
N THR A 180 13.49 3.66 -1.72
CA THR A 180 13.98 4.95 -1.20
C THR A 180 15.31 5.34 -1.83
N SER A 181 16.20 4.39 -2.15
CA SER A 181 17.54 4.70 -2.67
C SER A 181 17.52 5.49 -3.97
N GLN A 182 16.62 5.19 -4.91
CA GLN A 182 16.55 5.90 -6.18
C GLN A 182 16.00 7.32 -6.01
N ILE A 183 14.84 7.48 -5.36
CA ILE A 183 14.22 8.80 -5.19
C ILE A 183 15.11 9.69 -4.31
N ILE A 184 15.70 9.15 -3.24
CA ILE A 184 16.67 9.88 -2.44
C ILE A 184 17.85 10.33 -3.32
N ALA A 185 18.43 9.44 -4.13
CA ALA A 185 19.53 9.81 -5.01
C ALA A 185 19.15 10.89 -6.04
N GLU A 186 17.89 11.00 -6.45
CA GLU A 186 17.40 12.07 -7.33
C GLU A 186 17.17 13.39 -6.57
N PHE A 187 16.81 13.35 -5.29
CA PHE A 187 16.58 14.56 -4.49
C PHE A 187 17.85 15.11 -3.83
N THR A 188 18.79 14.26 -3.41
CA THR A 188 20.01 14.65 -2.67
C THR A 188 20.82 15.75 -3.36
N PRO A 189 21.06 15.73 -4.70
CA PRO A 189 21.81 16.80 -5.37
C PRO A 189 21.14 18.18 -5.29
N HIS A 190 19.82 18.22 -5.06
CA HIS A 190 19.05 19.45 -4.96
C HIS A 190 18.80 19.89 -3.52
N PHE A 191 18.85 18.96 -2.56
CA PHE A 191 18.54 19.18 -1.15
C PHE A 191 19.55 18.42 -0.27
N PRO A 192 20.74 19.00 -0.01
CA PRO A 192 21.78 18.32 0.77
C PRO A 192 21.35 18.01 2.21
N ASP A 193 20.46 18.84 2.77
CA ASP A 193 19.95 18.70 4.15
C ASP A 193 18.63 17.90 4.23
N LEU A 194 18.27 17.15 3.18
CA LEU A 194 17.05 16.35 3.22
C LEU A 194 17.10 15.30 4.34
N VAL A 195 15.94 15.08 4.97
CA VAL A 195 15.80 14.12 6.06
C VAL A 195 15.16 12.85 5.53
N VAL A 196 15.83 11.71 5.70
CA VAL A 196 15.31 10.39 5.31
C VAL A 196 14.78 9.65 6.53
N SER A 197 13.55 9.16 6.43
CA SER A 197 12.97 8.22 7.39
C SER A 197 12.85 6.83 6.75
N HIS A 198 13.36 5.78 7.41
CA HIS A 198 13.24 4.40 6.90
C HIS A 198 13.02 3.35 8.01
N SER A 199 12.49 2.18 7.64
CA SER A 199 12.09 1.15 8.63
C SER A 199 13.28 0.47 9.34
N ARG A 200 14.50 0.57 8.80
CA ARG A 200 15.74 0.09 9.44
C ARG A 200 16.29 1.00 10.55
N GLN A 201 15.84 2.26 10.63
CA GLN A 201 16.26 3.15 11.72
C GLN A 201 15.82 2.57 13.06
N THR A 202 16.75 2.58 14.02
CA THR A 202 16.48 2.22 15.41
C THR A 202 15.45 3.16 16.02
N GLU A 203 14.84 2.74 17.12
CA GLU A 203 13.95 3.60 17.90
C GLU A 203 14.65 4.91 18.33
N ALA A 204 15.97 4.87 18.56
CA ALA A 204 16.75 6.03 18.98
C ALA A 204 16.92 7.03 17.83
N GLU A 205 17.32 6.57 16.65
CA GLU A 205 17.50 7.42 15.47
C GLU A 205 16.19 8.10 15.07
N ARG A 206 15.06 7.37 15.07
CA ARG A 206 13.75 7.97 14.76
C ARG A 206 13.34 9.04 15.75
N HIS A 207 13.61 8.83 17.04
CA HIS A 207 13.32 9.82 18.06
C HIS A 207 14.17 11.08 17.85
N LEU A 208 15.47 10.94 17.60
CA LEU A 208 16.38 12.07 17.36
C LEU A 208 15.98 12.88 16.12
N ILE A 209 15.68 12.20 15.00
CA ILE A 209 15.19 12.86 13.78
C ILE A 209 13.88 13.59 14.07
N TRP A 210 12.93 12.93 14.73
CA TRP A 210 11.64 13.53 15.07
C TRP A 210 11.80 14.77 15.96
N GLN A 211 12.69 14.73 16.96
CA GLN A 211 12.97 15.87 17.85
C GLN A 211 13.68 17.01 17.10
N SER A 212 14.59 16.68 16.17
CA SER A 212 15.23 17.66 15.30
C SER A 212 14.20 18.38 14.43
N LEU A 213 13.26 17.64 13.83
CA LEU A 213 12.20 18.19 13.00
C LEU A 213 11.22 19.06 13.81
N LEU A 214 10.89 18.64 15.04
CA LEU A 214 9.99 19.38 15.92
C LEU A 214 10.55 20.76 16.29
N ASN A 215 11.87 20.84 16.47
CA ASN A 215 12.56 22.06 16.88
C ASN A 215 13.14 22.84 15.69
N ALA A 216 12.97 22.37 14.46
CA ALA A 216 13.47 23.04 13.28
C ALA A 216 12.71 24.35 13.03
N THR A 217 13.46 25.44 12.86
CA THR A 217 12.92 26.75 12.49
C THR A 217 12.89 26.94 10.98
N ASP A 218 13.83 26.31 10.27
CA ASP A 218 13.97 26.40 8.82
C ASP A 218 13.11 25.34 8.11
N PRO A 219 12.65 25.60 6.87
CA PRO A 219 11.89 24.64 6.08
C PRO A 219 12.64 23.32 5.90
N GLN A 220 11.94 22.21 6.11
CA GLN A 220 12.53 20.87 6.00
C GLN A 220 11.94 20.10 4.82
N LEU A 221 12.76 19.25 4.20
CA LEU A 221 12.31 18.26 3.23
C LEU A 221 12.46 16.86 3.83
N VAL A 222 11.35 16.15 4.00
CA VAL A 222 11.35 14.78 4.54
C VAL A 222 10.94 13.79 3.46
N ILE A 223 11.74 12.75 3.25
CA ILE A 223 11.42 11.61 2.37
C ILE A 223 11.29 10.34 3.22
N GLY A 224 10.24 9.56 3.00
CA GLY A 224 10.11 8.27 3.66
C GLY A 224 8.83 7.50 3.37
N PRO A 225 8.61 6.36 4.05
CA PRO A 225 7.40 5.58 3.91
C PRO A 225 6.19 6.31 4.53
N ARG A 226 5.03 5.66 4.54
CA ARG A 226 3.76 6.21 5.10
C ARG A 226 3.89 6.93 6.46
N SER A 227 4.79 6.50 7.35
CA SER A 227 4.99 7.13 8.66
C SER A 227 5.63 8.51 8.61
N ALA A 228 6.34 8.86 7.54
CA ALA A 228 6.94 10.19 7.34
C ALA A 228 5.88 11.29 7.22
N LEU A 229 4.61 10.93 6.95
CA LEU A 229 3.48 11.86 6.96
C LEU A 229 3.29 12.55 8.33
N PHE A 230 3.73 11.90 9.41
CA PHE A 230 3.57 12.41 10.78
C PHE A 230 4.79 13.18 11.30
N SER A 231 5.73 13.50 10.43
CA SER A 231 6.86 14.37 10.78
C SER A 231 6.34 15.72 11.31
N PRO A 232 6.84 16.20 12.46
CA PRO A 232 6.35 17.40 13.13
C PRO A 232 6.89 18.68 12.48
N LEU A 233 6.58 18.87 11.20
CA LEU A 233 7.06 19.98 10.41
C LEU A 233 6.23 21.24 10.64
N ALA A 234 6.91 22.37 10.83
CA ALA A 234 6.28 23.68 10.74
C ALA A 234 6.00 24.03 9.27
N ASN A 235 4.88 24.72 9.03
CA ASN A 235 4.53 25.35 7.75
C ASN A 235 4.64 24.41 6.51
N VAL A 236 4.00 23.24 6.54
CA VAL A 236 3.99 22.31 5.38
C VAL A 236 3.25 22.96 4.20
N GLY A 237 3.95 23.11 3.06
CA GLY A 237 3.39 23.67 1.83
C GLY A 237 3.15 22.66 0.71
N LEU A 238 3.84 21.51 0.75
CA LEU A 238 3.72 20.46 -0.26
C LEU A 238 3.78 19.06 0.37
N ILE A 239 2.88 18.20 -0.05
CA ILE A 239 2.92 16.76 0.19
C ILE A 239 2.90 16.05 -1.16
N VAL A 240 3.85 15.15 -1.39
CA VAL A 240 3.92 14.30 -2.58
C VAL A 240 3.73 12.85 -2.13
N ILE A 241 2.94 12.09 -2.88
CA ILE A 241 2.84 10.63 -2.74
C ILE A 241 3.22 10.03 -4.07
N ASP A 242 4.42 9.46 -4.16
CA ASP A 242 4.85 8.73 -5.34
C ASP A 242 4.33 7.29 -5.32
N GLU A 243 4.05 6.77 -6.52
CA GLU A 243 3.39 5.48 -6.74
C GLU A 243 2.17 5.29 -5.83
N CYS A 244 1.23 6.25 -5.85
CA CYS A 244 0.09 6.28 -4.94
C CYS A 244 -0.83 5.04 -5.01
N HIS A 245 -0.66 4.19 -6.02
CA HIS A 245 -1.33 2.91 -6.15
C HIS A 245 -0.80 1.81 -5.20
N GLU A 246 0.29 2.06 -4.51
CA GLU A 246 0.98 1.07 -3.70
C GLU A 246 0.19 0.66 -2.44
N PRO A 247 -0.11 -0.64 -2.26
CA PRO A 247 -0.83 -1.13 -1.09
C PRO A 247 -0.12 -0.83 0.23
N SER A 248 1.21 -0.61 0.22
CA SER A 248 1.96 -0.23 1.41
C SER A 248 1.51 1.10 2.02
N PHE A 249 0.70 1.90 1.34
CA PHE A 249 0.10 3.10 1.92
C PHE A 249 -1.12 2.82 2.81
N LYS A 250 -1.62 1.57 2.88
CA LYS A 250 -2.59 1.13 3.91
C LYS A 250 -1.83 0.52 5.08
N GLN A 251 -2.15 0.96 6.29
CA GLN A 251 -1.66 0.38 7.53
C GLN A 251 -2.53 -0.84 7.91
N GLU A 252 -1.90 -1.95 8.32
CA GLU A 252 -2.61 -3.16 8.76
C GLU A 252 -2.98 -3.18 10.25
N GLN A 253 -2.22 -2.47 11.09
CA GLN A 253 -2.51 -2.37 12.52
C GLN A 253 -3.41 -1.17 12.80
N SER A 254 -4.20 -1.21 13.89
CA SER A 254 -4.97 -0.03 14.34
C SER A 254 -4.08 1.21 14.39
N PRO A 255 -4.49 2.36 13.81
CA PRO A 255 -5.84 2.72 13.34
C PRO A 255 -6.19 2.27 11.90
N ARG A 256 -5.41 1.41 11.26
CA ARG A 256 -5.63 0.92 9.88
C ARG A 256 -5.82 2.03 8.84
N TYR A 257 -5.10 3.13 9.03
CA TYR A 257 -5.27 4.31 8.19
C TYR A 257 -4.76 4.11 6.77
N SER A 258 -5.30 4.90 5.84
CA SER A 258 -4.76 5.08 4.50
C SER A 258 -3.93 6.37 4.48
N ALA A 259 -2.65 6.27 4.10
CA ALA A 259 -1.77 7.43 3.95
C ALA A 259 -2.28 8.42 2.91
N LEU A 260 -2.92 7.95 1.82
CA LEU A 260 -3.53 8.83 0.81
C LEU A 260 -4.62 9.72 1.44
N ARG A 261 -5.51 9.11 2.24
CA ARG A 261 -6.60 9.85 2.91
C ARG A 261 -6.08 10.76 4.01
N ALA A 262 -5.16 10.27 4.85
CA ALA A 262 -4.53 11.07 5.90
C ALA A 262 -3.74 12.26 5.33
N ALA A 263 -3.04 12.08 4.20
CA ALA A 263 -2.33 13.16 3.51
C ALA A 263 -3.28 14.20 2.92
N SER A 264 -4.41 13.78 2.35
CA SER A 264 -5.45 14.70 1.86
C SER A 264 -6.00 15.57 3.01
N MET A 265 -6.22 14.97 4.18
CA MET A 265 -6.65 15.71 5.36
C MET A 265 -5.57 16.61 5.94
N LEU A 266 -4.33 16.14 6.01
CA LEU A 266 -3.20 16.97 6.47
C LEU A 266 -3.02 18.18 5.54
N ALA A 267 -3.04 17.97 4.22
CA ALA A 267 -2.96 19.04 3.23
C ALA A 267 -4.09 20.07 3.41
N ARG A 268 -5.31 19.62 3.72
CA ARG A 268 -6.43 20.51 4.05
C ARG A 268 -6.18 21.30 5.34
N PHE A 269 -5.63 20.68 6.39
CA PHE A 269 -5.36 21.37 7.66
C PHE A 269 -4.19 22.35 7.59
N THR A 270 -3.22 22.10 6.72
CA THR A 270 -2.06 22.99 6.52
C THR A 270 -2.25 24.00 5.39
N GLY A 271 -3.24 23.79 4.52
CA GLY A 271 -3.36 24.52 3.25
C GLY A 271 -2.32 24.10 2.19
N ALA A 272 -1.60 23.00 2.43
CA ALA A 272 -0.60 22.47 1.51
C ALA A 272 -1.24 21.95 0.22
N ARG A 273 -0.43 21.92 -0.84
CA ARG A 273 -0.74 21.17 -2.05
C ARG A 273 -0.43 19.69 -1.86
N LEU A 274 -1.33 18.81 -2.29
CA LEU A 274 -1.10 17.37 -2.34
C LEU A 274 -0.98 16.91 -3.78
N VAL A 275 0.15 16.28 -4.14
CA VAL A 275 0.35 15.66 -5.45
C VAL A 275 0.43 14.15 -5.28
N MET A 276 -0.51 13.43 -5.86
CA MET A 276 -0.49 11.97 -5.92
C MET A 276 -0.02 11.55 -7.31
N GLY A 277 1.14 10.90 -7.40
CA GLY A 277 1.69 10.47 -8.67
C GLY A 277 1.59 8.97 -8.88
N SER A 278 1.23 8.57 -10.09
CA SER A 278 1.19 7.14 -10.47
C SER A 278 1.17 6.99 -11.99
N ALA A 279 1.75 5.90 -12.49
CA ALA A 279 1.48 5.45 -13.87
C ALA A 279 0.18 4.67 -14.00
N THR A 280 -0.34 4.14 -12.89
CA THR A 280 -1.54 3.31 -12.83
C THR A 280 -2.36 3.69 -11.59
N PRO A 281 -2.93 4.91 -11.53
CA PRO A 281 -3.57 5.43 -10.32
C PRO A 281 -4.73 4.52 -9.84
N PRO A 282 -5.03 4.45 -8.54
CA PRO A 282 -6.16 3.65 -8.06
C PRO A 282 -7.46 4.05 -8.73
N ILE A 283 -8.26 3.06 -9.16
CA ILE A 283 -9.55 3.31 -9.83
C ILE A 283 -10.47 4.19 -8.98
N ALA A 284 -10.49 3.96 -7.66
CA ALA A 284 -11.33 4.73 -6.75
C ALA A 284 -10.87 6.18 -6.59
N ASP A 285 -9.56 6.44 -6.59
CA ASP A 285 -9.00 7.80 -6.47
C ASP A 285 -9.09 8.58 -7.78
N TYR A 286 -8.94 7.90 -8.92
CA TYR A 286 -9.18 8.49 -10.24
C TYR A 286 -10.66 8.90 -10.40
N TYR A 287 -11.59 8.01 -10.06
CA TYR A 287 -13.02 8.33 -10.05
C TYR A 287 -13.34 9.48 -9.10
N LEU A 288 -12.79 9.47 -7.89
CA LEU A 288 -12.99 10.55 -6.92
C LEU A 288 -12.51 11.88 -7.50
N ALA A 289 -11.30 11.92 -8.06
CA ALA A 289 -10.75 13.12 -8.69
C ALA A 289 -11.64 13.65 -9.82
N GLN A 290 -12.15 12.77 -10.69
CA GLN A 290 -13.10 13.15 -11.73
C GLN A 290 -14.40 13.71 -11.14
N SER A 291 -14.99 13.02 -10.17
CA SER A 291 -16.28 13.39 -9.58
C SER A 291 -16.25 14.68 -8.76
N THR A 292 -15.09 15.03 -8.19
CA THR A 292 -14.91 16.28 -7.43
C THR A 292 -14.26 17.38 -8.24
N HIS A 293 -14.05 17.19 -9.55
CA HIS A 293 -13.29 18.11 -10.41
C HIS A 293 -11.89 18.46 -9.86
N SER A 294 -11.26 17.52 -9.15
CA SER A 294 -9.85 17.65 -8.78
C SER A 294 -8.98 17.54 -10.03
N PRO A 295 -7.89 18.32 -10.16
CA PRO A 295 -7.03 18.25 -11.33
C PRO A 295 -6.45 16.85 -11.54
N ILE A 296 -6.65 16.30 -12.74
CA ILE A 296 -5.97 15.12 -13.24
C ILE A 296 -5.05 15.59 -14.37
N ILE A 297 -3.75 15.47 -14.15
CA ILE A 297 -2.72 15.94 -15.08
C ILE A 297 -2.07 14.72 -15.68
N THR A 298 -2.28 14.53 -16.98
CA THR A 298 -1.80 13.37 -17.71
C THR A 298 -0.50 13.68 -18.43
N ILE A 299 0.48 12.79 -18.31
CA ILE A 299 1.72 12.79 -19.10
C ILE A 299 1.80 11.45 -19.82
N ASP A 300 1.51 11.45 -21.11
CA ASP A 300 1.37 10.27 -21.96
C ASP A 300 2.67 9.88 -22.66
N THR A 301 3.69 10.77 -22.69
CA THR A 301 4.98 10.48 -23.31
C THR A 301 6.08 10.16 -22.29
N PRO A 302 6.94 9.15 -22.55
CA PRO A 302 8.18 8.97 -21.82
C PRO A 302 9.09 10.20 -21.94
N ALA A 303 9.88 10.49 -20.90
CA ALA A 303 10.75 11.67 -20.89
C ALA A 303 11.91 11.58 -21.91
N ARG A 304 12.35 10.35 -22.26
CA ARG A 304 13.43 10.10 -23.23
C ARG A 304 12.83 9.75 -24.60
N LYS A 305 13.28 10.44 -25.65
CA LYS A 305 12.79 10.25 -27.03
C LYS A 305 13.24 8.93 -27.65
N ASP A 306 14.40 8.40 -27.24
CA ASP A 306 15.03 7.19 -27.80
C ASP A 306 14.57 5.90 -27.10
N THR A 307 13.44 5.93 -26.41
CA THR A 307 12.92 4.78 -25.65
C THR A 307 12.29 3.77 -26.60
N VAL A 308 12.84 2.55 -26.67
CA VAL A 308 12.29 1.46 -27.49
C VAL A 308 11.23 0.69 -26.69
N ALA A 309 10.04 0.53 -27.26
CA ALA A 309 8.98 -0.27 -26.66
C ALA A 309 9.38 -1.76 -26.66
N PRO A 310 9.17 -2.50 -25.57
CA PRO A 310 9.55 -3.90 -25.51
C PRO A 310 8.65 -4.76 -26.40
N HIS A 311 9.22 -5.80 -27.00
CA HIS A 311 8.44 -6.80 -27.71
C HIS A 311 7.73 -7.71 -26.71
N VAL A 312 6.40 -7.58 -26.60
CA VAL A 312 5.58 -8.37 -25.67
C VAL A 312 4.95 -9.56 -26.38
N THR A 313 5.24 -10.77 -25.90
CA THR A 313 4.62 -12.02 -26.37
C THR A 313 3.72 -12.61 -25.30
N LEU A 314 2.41 -12.72 -25.60
CA LEU A 314 1.44 -13.38 -24.74
C LEU A 314 1.32 -14.86 -25.12
N ILE A 315 1.52 -15.75 -24.16
CA ILE A 315 1.42 -17.20 -24.29
C ILE A 315 0.19 -17.69 -23.55
N ASP A 316 -0.65 -18.41 -24.29
CA ASP A 316 -1.82 -19.09 -23.76
C ASP A 316 -1.40 -20.41 -23.09
N MET A 317 -1.54 -20.47 -21.76
CA MET A 317 -1.18 -21.64 -20.96
C MET A 317 -2.12 -22.83 -21.18
N THR A 318 -3.29 -22.62 -21.78
CA THR A 318 -4.21 -23.72 -22.10
C THR A 318 -3.76 -24.54 -23.30
N LYS A 319 -2.85 -24.00 -24.12
CA LYS A 319 -2.33 -24.65 -25.32
C LYS A 319 -1.03 -25.39 -25.04
N LYS A 320 -1.13 -26.72 -24.85
CA LYS A 320 -0.01 -27.61 -24.50
C LYS A 320 1.17 -27.58 -25.48
N ASN A 321 0.94 -27.24 -26.74
CA ASN A 321 2.00 -27.11 -27.75
C ASN A 321 3.04 -26.03 -27.42
N HIS A 322 2.70 -25.06 -26.56
CA HIS A 322 3.66 -24.07 -26.08
C HIS A 322 4.57 -24.61 -24.95
N PHE A 323 4.30 -25.78 -24.39
CA PHE A 323 4.94 -26.34 -23.19
C PHE A 323 5.60 -27.70 -23.46
N THR A 324 6.37 -27.79 -24.55
CA THR A 324 7.01 -29.05 -24.96
C THR A 324 8.26 -29.41 -24.16
N ARG A 325 8.94 -28.41 -23.58
CA ARG A 325 10.19 -28.60 -22.82
C ARG A 325 9.99 -28.64 -21.30
N HIS A 326 8.90 -28.06 -20.80
CA HIS A 326 8.64 -27.94 -19.36
C HIS A 326 7.14 -27.77 -19.09
N ALA A 327 6.68 -28.19 -17.92
CA ALA A 327 5.24 -28.28 -17.59
C ALA A 327 4.51 -26.92 -17.50
N TYR A 328 5.22 -25.83 -17.21
CA TYR A 328 4.63 -24.49 -17.04
C TYR A 328 5.53 -23.34 -17.51
N LEU A 329 6.73 -23.64 -18.00
CA LEU A 329 7.62 -22.66 -18.63
C LEU A 329 7.53 -22.91 -20.13
N SER A 330 6.98 -21.95 -20.87
CA SER A 330 6.79 -22.11 -22.30
C SER A 330 8.12 -22.21 -23.02
N THR A 331 8.12 -22.91 -24.14
CA THR A 331 9.28 -23.03 -25.02
C THR A 331 9.78 -21.65 -25.46
N THR A 332 8.87 -20.71 -25.73
CA THR A 332 9.22 -19.31 -26.03
C THR A 332 9.94 -18.63 -24.88
N LEU A 333 9.47 -18.76 -23.64
CA LEU A 333 10.13 -18.18 -22.47
C LEU A 333 11.54 -18.77 -22.30
N LEU A 334 11.68 -20.09 -22.38
CA LEU A 334 12.96 -20.78 -22.22
C LEU A 334 13.97 -20.37 -23.30
N GLN A 335 13.55 -20.29 -24.57
CA GLN A 335 14.40 -19.83 -25.66
C GLN A 335 14.82 -18.36 -25.49
N THR A 336 13.94 -17.52 -24.96
CA THR A 336 14.24 -16.11 -24.70
C THR A 336 15.26 -15.98 -23.57
N ILE A 337 15.11 -16.76 -22.48
CA ILE A 337 16.10 -16.85 -21.40
C ILE A 337 17.46 -17.30 -21.97
N GLU A 338 17.50 -18.39 -22.76
CA GLU A 338 18.74 -18.90 -23.37
C GLU A 338 19.49 -17.84 -24.17
N ARG A 339 18.79 -17.11 -25.05
CA ARG A 339 19.39 -16.02 -25.83
C ARG A 339 19.94 -14.89 -24.96
N THR A 340 19.22 -14.56 -23.89
CA THR A 340 19.59 -13.49 -22.95
C THR A 340 20.87 -13.86 -22.19
N LEU A 341 20.94 -15.11 -21.70
CA LEU A 341 22.11 -15.64 -21.02
C LEU A 341 23.34 -15.70 -21.95
N VAL A 342 23.16 -16.15 -23.20
CA VAL A 342 24.25 -16.18 -24.20
C VAL A 342 24.79 -14.78 -24.49
N ALA A 343 23.93 -13.76 -24.45
CA ALA A 343 24.33 -12.36 -24.64
C ALA A 343 24.98 -11.73 -23.40
N GLY A 344 25.14 -12.46 -22.29
CA GLY A 344 25.66 -11.94 -21.01
C GLY A 344 24.73 -10.90 -20.38
N GLN A 345 23.41 -11.05 -20.58
CA GLN A 345 22.39 -10.13 -20.12
C GLN A 345 21.51 -10.78 -19.06
N GLN A 346 20.78 -9.98 -18.28
CA GLN A 346 19.97 -10.46 -17.18
C GLN A 346 18.52 -10.72 -17.59
N THR A 347 17.92 -11.73 -16.94
CA THR A 347 16.49 -12.05 -17.03
C THR A 347 15.79 -11.90 -15.68
N LEU A 348 14.63 -11.24 -15.67
CA LEU A 348 13.72 -11.22 -14.52
C LEU A 348 12.54 -12.17 -14.73
N ILE A 349 12.44 -13.18 -13.88
CA ILE A 349 11.30 -14.09 -13.80
C ILE A 349 10.36 -13.59 -12.70
N PHE A 350 9.22 -13.06 -13.12
CA PHE A 350 8.20 -12.52 -12.25
C PHE A 350 7.09 -13.53 -11.99
N HIS A 351 6.78 -13.74 -10.72
CA HIS A 351 5.59 -14.47 -10.32
C HIS A 351 4.99 -13.87 -9.05
N ASN A 352 3.78 -13.29 -9.18
CA ASN A 352 3.07 -12.73 -8.04
C ASN A 352 2.05 -13.73 -7.52
N ARG A 353 2.47 -14.56 -6.56
CA ARG A 353 1.57 -15.38 -5.76
C ARG A 353 1.61 -14.91 -4.32
N ARG A 354 0.64 -14.08 -3.94
CA ARG A 354 0.37 -13.76 -2.52
C ARG A 354 -0.65 -14.77 -1.98
N GLY A 355 -0.24 -15.59 -1.00
CA GLY A 355 -1.13 -16.50 -0.28
C GLY A 355 -0.98 -17.99 -0.66
N SER A 356 -1.37 -18.85 0.28
CA SER A 356 -1.33 -20.32 0.15
C SER A 356 -2.56 -20.90 -0.56
N ALA A 357 -3.61 -20.11 -0.79
CA ALA A 357 -4.85 -20.58 -1.39
C ALA A 357 -4.59 -21.14 -2.80
N PRO A 358 -5.03 -22.38 -3.08
CA PRO A 358 -4.90 -22.96 -4.40
C PRO A 358 -5.85 -22.25 -5.38
N THR A 359 -5.36 -21.94 -6.57
CA THR A 359 -6.21 -21.50 -7.67
C THR A 359 -7.00 -22.70 -8.20
N THR A 360 -8.32 -22.58 -8.30
CA THR A 360 -9.19 -23.52 -9.00
C THR A 360 -9.46 -22.99 -10.40
N LEU A 361 -8.85 -23.60 -11.41
CA LEU A 361 -9.01 -23.23 -12.82
C LEU A 361 -9.08 -24.45 -13.73
N CYS A 362 -9.70 -24.31 -14.90
CA CYS A 362 -9.61 -25.31 -15.97
C CYS A 362 -8.37 -25.04 -16.84
N ASP A 363 -7.45 -26.00 -16.91
CA ASP A 363 -6.21 -25.83 -17.70
C ASP A 363 -6.42 -25.99 -19.21
N ASN A 364 -7.65 -26.28 -19.64
CA ASN A 364 -8.02 -26.42 -21.05
C ASN A 364 -8.71 -25.19 -21.64
N CYS A 365 -9.49 -24.44 -20.87
CA CYS A 365 -10.20 -23.24 -21.37
C CYS A 365 -10.01 -21.98 -20.52
N GLY A 366 -9.35 -22.07 -19.35
CA GLY A 366 -9.14 -20.92 -18.48
C GLY A 366 -10.29 -20.59 -17.53
N TRP A 367 -11.39 -21.35 -17.55
CA TRP A 367 -12.52 -21.17 -16.63
C TRP A 367 -12.04 -21.08 -15.18
N SER A 368 -12.62 -20.16 -14.40
CA SER A 368 -12.39 -20.01 -12.96
C SER A 368 -13.71 -19.93 -12.20
N ALA A 369 -13.73 -20.43 -10.96
CA ALA A 369 -14.92 -20.44 -10.14
C ALA A 369 -15.21 -19.06 -9.54
N ILE A 370 -16.32 -18.43 -9.93
CA ILE A 370 -16.73 -17.09 -9.49
C ILE A 370 -18.05 -17.17 -8.72
N CYS A 371 -18.15 -16.45 -7.60
CA CYS A 371 -19.36 -16.39 -6.81
C CYS A 371 -20.50 -15.67 -7.56
N PRO A 372 -21.68 -16.29 -7.73
CA PRO A 372 -22.80 -15.67 -8.46
C PRO A 372 -23.45 -14.49 -7.73
N ARG A 373 -23.11 -14.28 -6.44
CA ARG A 373 -23.66 -13.19 -5.61
C ARG A 373 -22.72 -12.00 -5.46
N CYS A 374 -21.41 -12.28 -5.41
CA CYS A 374 -20.40 -11.27 -5.11
C CYS A 374 -19.54 -10.92 -6.33
N PHE A 375 -19.56 -11.74 -7.38
CA PHE A 375 -18.72 -11.61 -8.56
C PHE A 375 -17.21 -11.58 -8.22
N VAL A 376 -16.83 -12.24 -7.12
CA VAL A 376 -15.44 -12.48 -6.73
C VAL A 376 -15.13 -13.98 -6.82
N PRO A 377 -13.86 -14.36 -7.02
CA PRO A 377 -13.45 -15.75 -7.05
C PRO A 377 -13.84 -16.53 -5.79
N LEU A 378 -14.14 -17.82 -5.96
CA LEU A 378 -14.36 -18.77 -4.88
C LEU A 378 -13.03 -19.41 -4.45
N THR A 379 -12.85 -19.63 -3.16
CA THR A 379 -11.68 -20.32 -2.62
C THR A 379 -12.00 -21.80 -2.42
N LEU A 380 -11.07 -22.68 -2.80
CA LEU A 380 -11.17 -24.10 -2.48
C LEU A 380 -10.78 -24.37 -1.02
N HIS A 381 -11.70 -24.98 -0.28
CA HIS A 381 -11.49 -25.57 1.03
C HIS A 381 -11.23 -27.07 0.85
N ALA A 382 -9.96 -27.47 0.88
CA ALA A 382 -9.51 -28.80 0.47
C ALA A 382 -9.96 -29.93 1.41
N ASP A 383 -10.12 -29.62 2.70
CA ASP A 383 -10.64 -30.52 3.74
C ASP A 383 -12.10 -30.92 3.51
N GLN A 384 -12.91 -29.97 3.05
CA GLN A 384 -14.34 -30.17 2.74
C GLN A 384 -14.58 -30.48 1.26
N PHE A 385 -13.54 -30.35 0.44
CA PHE A 385 -13.59 -30.40 -1.02
C PHE A 385 -14.74 -29.55 -1.59
N ALA A 386 -14.82 -28.30 -1.12
CA ALA A 386 -15.88 -27.36 -1.46
C ALA A 386 -15.31 -26.00 -1.86
N LEU A 387 -16.03 -25.31 -2.75
CA LEU A 387 -15.73 -23.94 -3.15
C LEU A 387 -16.55 -22.99 -2.28
N LYS A 388 -15.90 -21.99 -1.68
CA LYS A 388 -16.52 -21.09 -0.70
C LYS A 388 -16.19 -19.62 -0.99
N CYS A 389 -17.20 -18.78 -0.94
CA CYS A 389 -17.06 -17.33 -1.01
C CYS A 389 -16.71 -16.78 0.38
N HIS A 390 -15.56 -16.13 0.52
CA HIS A 390 -15.13 -15.51 1.78
C HIS A 390 -15.81 -14.16 2.09
N ILE A 391 -16.73 -13.70 1.23
CA ILE A 391 -17.51 -12.48 1.45
C ILE A 391 -18.93 -12.82 1.92
N CYS A 392 -19.70 -13.58 1.13
CA CYS A 392 -21.10 -13.90 1.44
C CYS A 392 -21.33 -15.31 1.97
N ASN A 393 -20.26 -16.10 2.17
CA ASN A 393 -20.34 -17.49 2.63
C ASN A 393 -21.17 -18.43 1.71
N HIS A 394 -21.27 -18.10 0.42
CA HIS A 394 -21.85 -19.01 -0.58
C HIS A 394 -20.92 -20.21 -0.79
N THR A 395 -21.50 -21.42 -0.83
CA THR A 395 -20.76 -22.68 -0.99
C THR A 395 -21.32 -23.45 -2.17
N GLU A 396 -20.42 -24.02 -2.96
CA GLU A 396 -20.75 -24.95 -4.05
C GLU A 396 -19.76 -26.12 -4.06
N ARG A 397 -20.13 -27.23 -4.70
CA ARG A 397 -19.23 -28.38 -4.86
C ARG A 397 -18.19 -28.07 -5.93
N VAL A 398 -16.99 -28.62 -5.76
CA VAL A 398 -16.00 -28.62 -6.84
C VAL A 398 -16.56 -29.43 -8.02
N PRO A 399 -16.70 -28.84 -9.22
CA PRO A 399 -17.24 -29.58 -10.36
C PRO A 399 -16.23 -30.65 -10.82
N THR A 400 -16.73 -31.81 -11.24
CA THR A 400 -15.90 -32.92 -11.75
C THR A 400 -15.44 -32.72 -13.19
N SER A 401 -16.09 -31.80 -13.92
CA SER A 401 -15.74 -31.37 -15.26
C SER A 401 -15.97 -29.88 -15.40
N CYS A 402 -15.21 -29.22 -16.27
CA CYS A 402 -15.31 -27.79 -16.50
C CYS A 402 -16.75 -27.42 -16.93
N PRO A 403 -17.41 -26.45 -16.27
CA PRO A 403 -18.74 -25.99 -16.66
C PRO A 403 -18.81 -25.35 -18.06
N GLU A 404 -17.68 -24.85 -18.59
CA GLU A 404 -17.63 -24.18 -19.89
C GLU A 404 -17.22 -25.11 -21.04
N CYS A 405 -16.17 -25.92 -20.85
CA CYS A 405 -15.64 -26.78 -21.93
C CYS A 405 -15.81 -28.28 -21.69
N HIS A 406 -16.41 -28.68 -20.56
CA HIS A 406 -16.66 -30.07 -20.15
C HIS A 406 -15.41 -30.95 -20.00
N ASN A 407 -14.22 -30.38 -20.09
CA ASN A 407 -12.96 -31.09 -19.84
C ASN A 407 -12.82 -31.45 -18.36
N ALA A 408 -12.32 -32.64 -18.04
CA ALA A 408 -12.09 -33.10 -16.67
C ALA A 408 -10.91 -32.40 -15.95
N SER A 409 -10.09 -31.67 -16.70
CA SER A 409 -8.83 -31.11 -16.23
C SER A 409 -9.03 -29.77 -15.52
N ILE A 410 -9.49 -29.88 -14.26
CA ILE A 410 -9.54 -28.78 -13.30
C ILE A 410 -8.34 -28.93 -12.35
N ILE A 411 -7.50 -27.90 -12.30
CA ILE A 411 -6.32 -27.87 -11.42
C ILE A 411 -6.60 -27.01 -10.19
N HIS A 412 -6.06 -27.47 -9.06
CA HIS A 412 -6.16 -26.82 -7.75
C HIS A 412 -4.77 -26.49 -7.19
N LYS A 413 -3.87 -26.01 -8.05
CA LYS A 413 -2.45 -25.81 -7.70
C LYS A 413 -1.96 -24.50 -8.28
N GLY A 414 -1.24 -23.74 -7.45
CA GLY A 414 -0.40 -22.63 -7.91
C GLY A 414 1.06 -23.05 -7.98
N ILE A 415 1.83 -22.35 -8.81
CA ILE A 415 3.28 -22.48 -8.88
C ILE A 415 3.89 -21.65 -7.74
N GLY A 416 5.01 -22.08 -7.16
CA GLY A 416 5.70 -21.33 -6.09
C GLY A 416 7.04 -20.80 -6.59
N THR A 417 7.51 -19.67 -6.07
CA THR A 417 8.81 -19.07 -6.44
C THR A 417 9.99 -20.02 -6.16
N LYS A 418 9.94 -20.79 -5.06
CA LYS A 418 10.93 -21.83 -4.77
C LYS A 418 10.98 -22.90 -5.87
N ARG A 419 9.82 -23.40 -6.29
CA ARG A 419 9.73 -24.40 -7.37
C ARG A 419 10.26 -23.84 -8.69
N ILE A 420 9.96 -22.58 -8.99
CA ILE A 420 10.49 -21.88 -10.17
C ILE A 420 12.02 -21.84 -10.12
N ALA A 421 12.61 -21.51 -8.97
CA ALA A 421 14.06 -21.49 -8.80
C ALA A 421 14.69 -22.87 -8.97
N ASP A 422 14.13 -23.90 -8.34
CA ASP A 422 14.61 -25.28 -8.46
C ASP A 422 14.56 -25.78 -9.90
N ASP A 423 13.47 -25.49 -10.63
CA ASP A 423 13.29 -25.91 -12.01
C ASP A 423 14.22 -25.13 -12.97
N LEU A 424 14.39 -23.82 -12.77
CA LEU A 424 15.34 -23.02 -13.56
C LEU A 424 16.79 -23.40 -13.30
N GLY A 425 17.16 -23.73 -12.06
CA GLY A 425 18.52 -24.20 -11.73
C GLY A 425 18.88 -25.52 -12.40
N LYS A 426 17.89 -26.41 -12.61
CA LYS A 426 18.07 -27.64 -13.40
C LYS A 426 18.22 -27.36 -14.90
N LEU A 427 17.46 -26.40 -15.42
CA LEU A 427 17.47 -26.04 -16.84
C LEU A 427 18.72 -25.23 -17.22
N PHE A 428 19.22 -24.39 -16.31
CA PHE A 428 20.34 -23.47 -16.52
C PHE A 428 21.40 -23.63 -15.41
N PRO A 429 22.10 -24.77 -15.32
CA PRO A 429 22.99 -25.09 -14.20
C PRO A 429 24.22 -24.19 -14.08
N ARG A 430 24.54 -23.39 -15.11
CA ARG A 430 25.65 -22.43 -15.12
C ARG A 430 25.22 -21.00 -14.76
N ALA A 431 23.92 -20.71 -14.70
CA ALA A 431 23.42 -19.37 -14.42
C ALA A 431 23.42 -19.11 -12.92
N HIS A 432 23.82 -17.91 -12.51
CA HIS A 432 23.65 -17.40 -11.16
C HIS A 432 22.19 -16.96 -10.97
N ILE A 433 21.45 -17.72 -10.16
CA ILE A 433 20.04 -17.47 -9.88
C ILE A 433 19.88 -16.91 -8.47
N ALA A 434 19.19 -15.79 -8.34
CA ALA A 434 18.85 -15.20 -7.05
C ALA A 434 17.34 -15.00 -6.92
N ARG A 435 16.78 -15.31 -5.73
CA ARG A 435 15.35 -15.18 -5.43
C ARG A 435 15.11 -14.03 -4.45
N PHE A 436 14.14 -13.19 -4.76
CA PHE A 436 13.74 -12.05 -3.95
C PHE A 436 12.21 -12.08 -3.76
N ASP A 437 11.77 -12.72 -2.68
CA ASP A 437 10.38 -12.71 -2.25
C ASP A 437 10.23 -12.38 -0.77
N GLY A 438 9.03 -11.95 -0.38
CA GLY A 438 8.74 -11.49 0.99
C GLY A 438 8.88 -12.56 2.08
N ASP A 439 9.01 -13.82 1.69
CA ASP A 439 9.12 -15.00 2.58
C ASP A 439 10.58 -15.51 2.67
N SER A 440 11.56 -14.71 2.26
CA SER A 440 12.98 -15.05 2.40
C SER A 440 13.39 -15.00 3.89
N GLU A 441 13.25 -16.13 4.60
CA GLU A 441 13.94 -16.35 5.88
C GLU A 441 15.44 -16.39 5.63
N THR A 442 16.22 -15.57 6.37
CA THR A 442 17.69 -15.39 6.37
C THR A 442 18.19 -14.12 5.64
N GLY A 443 19.26 -13.52 6.19
CA GLY A 443 19.70 -12.12 6.00
C GLY A 443 20.15 -11.66 4.60
N GLU A 444 19.64 -12.25 3.52
CA GLU A 444 19.89 -11.85 2.13
C GLU A 444 18.83 -10.84 1.67
N THR A 445 18.87 -9.64 2.21
CA THR A 445 17.94 -8.58 1.77
C THR A 445 18.30 -8.08 0.38
N LEU A 446 17.31 -7.65 -0.43
CA LEU A 446 17.52 -7.04 -1.74
C LEU A 446 18.66 -5.98 -1.73
N ASP A 447 18.78 -5.21 -0.64
CA ASP A 447 19.81 -4.19 -0.49
C ASP A 447 21.25 -4.76 -0.40
N THR A 448 21.46 -5.95 0.17
CA THR A 448 22.81 -6.56 0.24
C THR A 448 23.27 -7.10 -1.11
N HIS A 449 22.33 -7.41 -1.99
CA HIS A 449 22.60 -7.93 -3.34
C HIS A 449 22.33 -6.90 -4.43
N TYR A 450 21.90 -5.68 -4.07
CA TYR A 450 21.58 -4.63 -5.03
C TYR A 450 22.76 -4.33 -5.95
N GLN A 451 23.97 -4.24 -5.39
CA GLN A 451 25.18 -3.98 -6.17
C GLN A 451 25.46 -5.11 -7.17
N LYS A 452 25.38 -6.38 -6.74
CA LYS A 452 25.50 -7.55 -7.61
C LYS A 452 24.44 -7.60 -8.71
N LEU A 453 23.20 -7.22 -8.37
CA LEU A 453 22.10 -7.10 -9.34
C LEU A 453 22.40 -6.01 -10.37
N TYR A 454 22.88 -4.85 -9.90
CA TYR A 454 23.18 -3.70 -10.71
C TYR A 454 24.37 -3.95 -11.65
N ASP A 455 25.42 -4.60 -11.16
CA ASP A 455 26.66 -4.90 -11.89
C ASP A 455 26.51 -6.06 -12.88
N GLY A 456 25.43 -6.84 -12.80
CA GLY A 456 25.17 -7.95 -13.71
C GLY A 456 25.63 -9.32 -13.23
N ASP A 457 26.10 -9.46 -11.98
CA ASP A 457 26.61 -10.74 -11.44
C ASP A 457 25.53 -11.84 -11.30
N ILE A 458 24.27 -11.43 -11.26
CA ILE A 458 23.11 -12.33 -11.18
C ILE A 458 22.45 -12.39 -12.55
N ASP A 459 22.45 -13.58 -13.16
CA ASP A 459 21.90 -13.81 -14.50
C ASP A 459 20.38 -13.90 -14.51
N ILE A 460 19.81 -14.64 -13.55
CA ILE A 460 18.36 -14.86 -13.44
C ILE A 460 17.86 -14.39 -12.08
N ILE A 461 16.99 -13.39 -12.13
CA ILE A 461 16.38 -12.77 -10.97
C ILE A 461 14.96 -13.34 -10.85
N ILE A 462 14.64 -14.02 -9.74
CA ILE A 462 13.29 -14.52 -9.48
C ILE A 462 12.63 -13.61 -8.46
N GLY A 463 11.60 -12.88 -8.88
CA GLY A 463 11.03 -11.80 -8.09
C GLY A 463 9.52 -11.90 -7.94
N THR A 464 9.04 -11.50 -6.76
CA THR A 464 7.64 -11.07 -6.58
C THR A 464 7.54 -9.55 -6.83
N GLN A 465 6.49 -8.91 -6.31
CA GLN A 465 6.25 -7.48 -6.41
C GLN A 465 7.43 -6.61 -5.97
N VAL A 466 8.29 -7.08 -5.07
CA VAL A 466 9.43 -6.30 -4.55
C VAL A 466 10.45 -5.98 -5.64
N VAL A 467 10.76 -6.95 -6.52
CA VAL A 467 11.72 -6.73 -7.62
C VAL A 467 11.11 -5.93 -8.78
N ALA A 468 9.78 -6.02 -8.91
CA ALA A 468 9.03 -5.32 -9.92
C ALA A 468 8.85 -3.81 -9.61
N LYS A 469 9.40 -3.26 -8.51
CA LYS A 469 9.21 -1.86 -8.11
C LYS A 469 10.53 -1.09 -8.03
N GLY A 470 10.58 0.09 -8.68
CA GLY A 470 11.68 1.06 -8.82
C GLY A 470 13.15 0.63 -8.72
N LEU A 471 13.50 -0.63 -9.01
CA LEU A 471 14.88 -1.07 -9.19
C LEU A 471 15.36 -0.68 -10.59
N ASP A 472 16.46 0.05 -10.69
CA ASP A 472 17.17 0.31 -11.94
C ASP A 472 18.14 -0.86 -12.21
N LEU A 473 17.91 -1.60 -13.30
CA LEU A 473 18.68 -2.80 -13.67
C LEU A 473 19.22 -2.62 -15.10
N PRO A 474 20.45 -2.07 -15.26
CA PRO A 474 20.96 -1.67 -16.57
C PRO A 474 21.17 -2.84 -17.54
N HIS A 475 21.43 -4.05 -17.02
CA HIS A 475 21.65 -5.26 -17.81
C HIS A 475 20.38 -6.09 -18.04
N LEU A 476 19.22 -5.66 -17.54
CA LEU A 476 17.95 -6.37 -17.74
C LEU A 476 17.48 -6.25 -19.19
N ARG A 477 17.19 -7.38 -19.83
CA ARG A 477 16.75 -7.44 -21.24
C ARG A 477 15.54 -8.34 -21.47
N THR A 478 15.34 -9.30 -20.58
CA THR A 478 14.19 -10.21 -20.65
C THR A 478 13.39 -10.18 -19.36
N VAL A 479 12.06 -10.14 -19.50
CA VAL A 479 11.12 -10.37 -18.41
C VAL A 479 10.20 -11.54 -18.76
N GLY A 480 10.14 -12.54 -17.88
CA GLY A 480 9.21 -13.65 -17.97
C GLY A 480 8.15 -13.57 -16.87
N VAL A 481 6.88 -13.36 -17.22
CA VAL A 481 5.76 -13.48 -16.29
C VAL A 481 5.24 -14.91 -16.33
N VAL A 482 5.52 -15.69 -15.28
CA VAL A 482 5.25 -17.13 -15.24
C VAL A 482 3.76 -17.45 -15.30
N GLN A 483 2.95 -16.66 -14.60
CA GLN A 483 1.49 -16.76 -14.61
C GLN A 483 0.91 -15.39 -14.28
N ALA A 484 0.33 -14.73 -15.28
CA ALA A 484 -0.17 -13.36 -15.20
C ALA A 484 -1.50 -13.25 -14.43
N ASP A 485 -2.30 -14.31 -14.46
CA ASP A 485 -3.66 -14.38 -13.90
C ASP A 485 -3.72 -15.01 -12.50
N SER A 486 -2.57 -15.31 -11.88
CA SER A 486 -2.52 -15.88 -10.52
C SER A 486 -3.24 -15.02 -9.47
N GLY A 487 -3.18 -13.69 -9.64
CA GLY A 487 -3.86 -12.75 -8.75
C GLY A 487 -5.38 -12.70 -8.96
N LEU A 488 -5.89 -13.11 -10.12
CA LEU A 488 -7.32 -13.05 -10.44
C LEU A 488 -8.14 -14.03 -9.60
N SER A 489 -7.53 -15.06 -9.01
CA SER A 489 -8.23 -16.04 -8.16
C SER A 489 -8.35 -15.62 -6.69
N LEU A 490 -7.80 -14.47 -6.30
CA LEU A 490 -7.93 -13.98 -4.94
C LEU A 490 -9.36 -13.43 -4.72
N PRO A 491 -10.04 -13.77 -3.60
CA PRO A 491 -11.42 -13.36 -3.32
C PRO A 491 -11.52 -11.90 -2.88
N ASP A 492 -11.07 -10.98 -3.75
CA ASP A 492 -10.98 -9.55 -3.52
C ASP A 492 -11.49 -8.78 -4.75
N TYR A 493 -12.25 -7.72 -4.53
CA TYR A 493 -12.79 -6.87 -5.61
C TYR A 493 -11.70 -6.07 -6.35
N GLN A 494 -10.51 -5.95 -5.77
CA GLN A 494 -9.35 -5.28 -6.38
C GLN A 494 -8.44 -6.24 -7.15
N SER A 495 -8.70 -7.55 -7.17
CA SER A 495 -7.83 -8.54 -7.83
C SER A 495 -7.51 -8.17 -9.29
N SER A 496 -8.54 -7.81 -10.06
CA SER A 496 -8.41 -7.38 -11.46
C SER A 496 -7.56 -6.11 -11.63
N GLU A 497 -7.71 -5.14 -10.72
CA GLU A 497 -6.90 -3.90 -10.71
C GLU A 497 -5.44 -4.19 -10.40
N ARG A 498 -5.18 -5.01 -9.39
CA ARG A 498 -3.82 -5.37 -8.99
C ARG A 498 -3.10 -6.15 -10.09
N VAL A 499 -3.78 -7.06 -10.79
CA VAL A 499 -3.20 -7.78 -11.92
C VAL A 499 -2.83 -6.82 -13.04
N PHE A 500 -3.72 -5.89 -13.40
CA PHE A 500 -3.43 -4.86 -14.38
C PHE A 500 -2.20 -4.02 -13.98
N GLN A 501 -2.20 -3.47 -12.76
CA GLN A 501 -1.12 -2.62 -12.25
C GLN A 501 0.24 -3.33 -12.29
N LEU A 502 0.28 -4.60 -11.87
CA LEU A 502 1.52 -5.37 -11.87
C LEU A 502 2.03 -5.66 -13.28
N LEU A 503 1.14 -6.04 -14.21
CA LEU A 503 1.53 -6.29 -15.60
C LEU A 503 2.01 -5.00 -16.28
N ALA A 504 1.32 -3.89 -16.07
CA ALA A 504 1.72 -2.58 -16.60
C ALA A 504 3.08 -2.15 -16.04
N GLN A 505 3.30 -2.35 -14.73
CA GLN A 505 4.56 -2.03 -14.08
C GLN A 505 5.71 -2.92 -14.59
N VAL A 506 5.50 -4.23 -14.67
CA VAL A 506 6.50 -5.22 -15.07
C VAL A 506 6.89 -5.04 -16.55
N THR A 507 5.91 -4.83 -17.43
CA THR A 507 6.18 -4.53 -18.86
C THR A 507 6.90 -3.20 -19.03
N GLY A 508 6.58 -2.19 -18.23
CA GLY A 508 7.21 -0.86 -18.26
C GLY A 508 8.64 -0.79 -17.71
N ARG A 509 9.22 -1.92 -17.25
CA ARG A 509 10.60 -1.96 -16.75
C ARG A 509 11.64 -2.01 -17.86
N VAL A 510 11.41 -2.86 -18.85
CA VAL A 510 12.44 -3.24 -19.83
C VAL A 510 12.48 -2.29 -21.03
N GLY A 511 11.45 -1.46 -21.20
CA GLY A 511 11.39 -0.41 -22.21
C GLY A 511 11.74 0.98 -21.68
N ARG A 512 12.82 1.11 -20.89
CA ARG A 512 13.31 2.43 -20.38
C ARG A 512 14.65 2.85 -20.98
N ASN A 513 15.25 1.96 -21.77
CA ASN A 513 16.57 2.10 -22.34
C ASN A 513 16.48 2.10 -23.88
N GLU A 514 17.58 2.48 -24.53
CA GLU A 514 17.72 2.48 -26.00
C GLU A 514 17.80 1.06 -26.60
N HIS A 515 17.78 0.03 -25.74
CA HIS A 515 17.99 -1.36 -26.15
C HIS A 515 16.69 -2.12 -26.31
N GLU A 516 16.64 -2.99 -27.32
CA GLU A 516 15.56 -3.94 -27.52
C GLU A 516 15.47 -4.90 -26.33
N SER A 517 14.22 -5.15 -25.93
CA SER A 517 13.89 -5.93 -24.75
C SER A 517 12.68 -6.80 -25.01
N SER A 518 12.67 -7.99 -24.42
CA SER A 518 11.62 -8.99 -24.62
C SER A 518 10.82 -9.22 -23.34
N VAL A 519 9.50 -9.24 -23.45
CA VAL A 519 8.61 -9.61 -22.34
C VAL A 519 7.77 -10.80 -22.77
N VAL A 520 7.89 -11.93 -22.08
CA VAL A 520 7.07 -13.12 -22.30
C VAL A 520 6.09 -13.24 -21.16
N VAL A 521 4.80 -13.14 -21.46
CA VAL A 521 3.70 -13.20 -20.49
C VAL A 521 2.94 -14.49 -20.70
N GLN A 522 2.75 -15.29 -19.66
CA GLN A 522 1.97 -16.53 -19.74
C GLN A 522 0.70 -16.41 -18.90
N SER A 523 -0.44 -16.88 -19.41
CA SER A 523 -1.72 -16.84 -18.68
C SER A 523 -2.63 -17.99 -19.07
N TYR A 524 -3.41 -18.53 -18.12
CA TYR A 524 -4.53 -19.43 -18.45
C TYR A 524 -5.76 -18.67 -18.96
N GLN A 525 -5.84 -17.37 -18.67
CA GLN A 525 -6.91 -16.47 -19.11
C GLN A 525 -6.35 -15.34 -19.98
N PRO A 526 -5.73 -15.64 -21.14
CA PRO A 526 -5.08 -14.62 -21.96
C PRO A 526 -6.04 -13.54 -22.46
N ALA A 527 -7.33 -13.86 -22.65
CA ALA A 527 -8.34 -12.91 -23.08
C ALA A 527 -8.89 -12.01 -21.96
N HIS A 528 -8.53 -12.25 -20.70
CA HIS A 528 -9.07 -11.46 -19.59
C HIS A 528 -8.66 -9.97 -19.70
N PRO A 529 -9.57 -9.00 -19.48
CA PRO A 529 -9.29 -7.58 -19.64
C PRO A 529 -8.06 -7.07 -18.87
N SER A 530 -7.89 -7.50 -17.61
CA SER A 530 -6.69 -7.14 -16.82
C SER A 530 -5.37 -7.57 -17.46
N VAL A 531 -5.36 -8.70 -18.18
CA VAL A 531 -4.16 -9.19 -18.89
C VAL A 531 -3.96 -8.37 -20.15
N GLN A 532 -5.00 -8.24 -20.99
CA GLN A 532 -4.94 -7.53 -22.27
C GLN A 532 -4.57 -6.04 -22.12
N PHE A 533 -5.23 -5.32 -21.22
CA PHE A 533 -4.92 -3.92 -20.97
C PHE A 533 -3.59 -3.76 -20.23
N GLY A 534 -3.26 -4.68 -19.31
CA GLY A 534 -2.03 -4.63 -18.54
C GLY A 534 -0.78 -4.77 -19.42
N ILE A 535 -0.79 -5.68 -20.39
CA ILE A 535 0.34 -5.84 -21.33
C ILE A 535 0.50 -4.67 -22.31
N LYS A 536 -0.62 -4.00 -22.64
CA LYS A 536 -0.65 -2.80 -23.50
C LYS A 536 -0.41 -1.50 -22.74
N GLN A 537 -0.36 -1.55 -21.39
CA GLN A 537 -0.33 -0.39 -20.51
C GLN A 537 -1.49 0.59 -20.75
N ASP A 538 -2.64 0.08 -21.20
CA ASP A 538 -3.82 0.88 -21.49
C ASP A 538 -4.65 1.09 -20.23
N TYR A 539 -4.29 2.13 -19.47
CA TYR A 539 -5.02 2.50 -18.25
C TYR A 539 -6.45 2.98 -18.55
N ALA A 540 -6.66 3.72 -19.64
CA ALA A 540 -7.97 4.28 -19.96
C ALA A 540 -8.97 3.16 -20.24
N GLY A 541 -8.63 2.21 -21.12
CA GLY A 541 -9.47 1.05 -21.41
C GLY A 541 -9.69 0.17 -20.18
N PHE A 542 -8.66 -0.01 -19.34
CA PHE A 542 -8.84 -0.74 -18.08
C PHE A 542 -9.74 0.00 -17.08
N TYR A 543 -9.62 1.32 -16.97
CA TYR A 543 -10.44 2.14 -16.08
C TYR A 543 -11.92 2.02 -16.42
N ASP A 544 -12.28 2.16 -17.70
CA ASP A 544 -13.65 2.04 -18.18
C ASP A 544 -14.24 0.65 -17.89
N TYR A 545 -13.45 -0.40 -18.10
CA TYR A 545 -13.84 -1.76 -17.71
C TYR A 545 -14.04 -1.89 -16.20
N ALA A 546 -13.03 -1.50 -15.40
CA ALA A 546 -13.00 -1.71 -13.97
C ALA A 546 -14.10 -0.92 -13.25
N ILE A 547 -14.39 0.30 -13.68
CA ILE A 547 -15.41 1.13 -13.05
C ILE A 547 -16.82 0.58 -13.31
N GLN A 548 -17.09 0.05 -14.51
CA GLN A 548 -18.37 -0.60 -14.83
C GLN A 548 -18.60 -1.86 -13.99
N GLU A 549 -17.57 -2.71 -13.85
CA GLU A 549 -17.66 -3.92 -13.02
C GLU A 549 -17.90 -3.57 -11.56
N ARG A 550 -17.21 -2.55 -11.04
CA ARG A 550 -17.45 -2.07 -9.68
C ARG A 550 -18.85 -1.49 -9.49
N GLN A 551 -19.39 -0.80 -10.48
CA GLN A 551 -20.75 -0.28 -10.41
C GLN A 551 -21.77 -1.41 -10.35
N ARG A 552 -21.67 -2.41 -11.23
CA ARG A 552 -22.54 -3.58 -11.26
C ARG A 552 -22.51 -4.37 -9.96
N ALA A 553 -21.30 -4.63 -9.46
CA ALA A 553 -21.10 -5.33 -8.21
C ALA A 553 -21.25 -4.42 -6.98
N LEU A 554 -21.56 -3.12 -7.16
CA LEU A 554 -21.66 -2.06 -6.15
C LEU A 554 -20.39 -1.83 -5.29
N PHE A 555 -19.19 -2.20 -5.71
CA PHE A 555 -17.96 -2.00 -4.91
C PHE A 555 -17.45 -0.54 -4.93
N PRO A 556 -16.55 -0.14 -4.00
CA PRO A 556 -15.98 1.20 -3.98
C PRO A 556 -15.39 1.61 -5.34
N PRO A 557 -15.75 2.78 -5.89
CA PRO A 557 -16.25 3.96 -5.17
C PRO A 557 -17.78 4.10 -5.05
N PHE A 558 -18.58 3.13 -5.52
CA PHE A 558 -20.06 3.21 -5.51
C PHE A 558 -20.71 2.81 -4.17
N SER A 559 -19.92 2.28 -3.25
CA SER A 559 -20.32 2.05 -1.86
C SER A 559 -19.11 2.17 -0.95
N TYR A 560 -19.39 2.22 0.34
CA TYR A 560 -18.42 2.15 1.42
C TYR A 560 -18.46 0.75 2.05
N LEU A 561 -17.32 0.32 2.56
CA LEU A 561 -17.14 -1.00 3.15
C LEU A 561 -16.67 -0.86 4.59
N LEU A 562 -17.24 -1.67 5.47
CA LEU A 562 -16.78 -1.88 6.84
C LEU A 562 -16.52 -3.37 7.04
N LYS A 563 -15.26 -3.73 7.26
CA LYS A 563 -14.83 -5.10 7.55
C LYS A 563 -14.65 -5.25 9.05
N LEU A 564 -15.39 -6.19 9.63
CA LEU A 564 -15.32 -6.55 11.05
C LEU A 564 -14.76 -7.96 11.14
N THR A 565 -13.61 -8.13 11.79
CA THR A 565 -12.95 -9.45 11.92
C THR A 565 -12.85 -9.83 13.38
N CYS A 566 -13.25 -11.05 13.74
CA CYS A 566 -13.12 -11.58 15.09
C CYS A 566 -12.12 -12.74 15.14
N ILE A 567 -11.47 -12.91 16.30
CA ILE A 567 -10.45 -13.94 16.52
C ILE A 567 -10.80 -14.76 17.77
N TYR A 568 -10.98 -16.07 17.61
CA TYR A 568 -11.32 -17.00 18.70
C TYR A 568 -10.50 -18.29 18.65
N LYS A 569 -10.44 -19.03 19.77
CA LYS A 569 -9.73 -20.32 19.86
C LYS A 569 -10.42 -21.46 19.11
N THR A 570 -11.74 -21.40 18.94
CA THR A 570 -12.51 -22.43 18.23
C THR A 570 -13.39 -21.80 17.15
N GLU A 571 -13.56 -22.51 16.04
CA GLU A 571 -14.43 -22.11 14.92
C GLU A 571 -15.86 -21.82 15.38
N THR A 572 -16.46 -22.73 16.15
CA THR A 572 -17.82 -22.58 16.68
C THR A 572 -17.99 -21.28 17.46
N SER A 573 -16.98 -20.87 18.24
CA SER A 573 -17.02 -19.61 18.99
C SER A 573 -16.96 -18.40 18.05
N ALA A 574 -16.11 -18.45 17.01
CA ALA A 574 -15.99 -17.38 16.02
C ALA A 574 -17.29 -17.19 15.23
N ILE A 575 -17.90 -18.29 14.77
CA ILE A 575 -19.20 -18.30 14.09
C ILE A 575 -20.29 -17.73 14.99
N ARG A 576 -20.39 -18.22 16.24
CA ARG A 576 -21.38 -17.74 17.20
C ARG A 576 -21.23 -16.25 17.47
N ALA A 577 -20.02 -15.78 17.76
CA ALA A 577 -19.75 -14.36 18.00
C ALA A 577 -20.13 -13.49 16.80
N SER A 578 -19.83 -13.95 15.59
CA SER A 578 -20.15 -13.22 14.36
C SER A 578 -21.65 -13.16 14.08
N ASN A 579 -22.39 -14.25 14.35
CA ASN A 579 -23.85 -14.25 14.24
C ASN A 579 -24.50 -13.31 15.27
N GLU A 580 -24.02 -13.31 16.52
CA GLU A 580 -24.53 -12.41 17.55
C GLU A 580 -24.25 -10.94 17.22
N LEU A 581 -23.05 -10.61 16.72
CA LEU A 581 -22.77 -9.25 16.26
C LEU A 581 -23.64 -8.86 15.07
N ALA A 582 -23.83 -9.75 14.08
CA ALA A 582 -24.70 -9.47 12.96
C ALA A 582 -26.15 -9.20 13.40
N LYS A 583 -26.67 -9.96 14.37
CA LYS A 583 -28.00 -9.71 14.96
C LYS A 583 -28.06 -8.35 15.66
N LEU A 584 -27.02 -7.99 16.43
CA LEU A 584 -26.93 -6.70 17.12
C LEU A 584 -26.93 -5.52 16.15
N LEU A 585 -26.20 -5.61 15.03
CA LEU A 585 -26.05 -4.49 14.10
C LEU A 585 -27.25 -4.31 13.15
N ARG A 586 -28.01 -5.37 12.85
CA ARG A 586 -29.13 -5.34 11.90
C ARG A 586 -30.14 -4.21 12.12
N PRO A 587 -30.63 -3.94 13.35
CA PRO A 587 -31.59 -2.86 13.61
C PRO A 587 -31.02 -1.45 13.37
N HIS A 588 -29.69 -1.31 13.38
CA HIS A 588 -28.99 -0.02 13.24
C HIS A 588 -28.42 0.20 11.83
N LEU A 589 -28.68 -0.72 10.89
CA LEU A 589 -28.13 -0.59 9.53
C LEU A 589 -28.71 0.65 8.83
N PRO A 590 -27.86 1.47 8.18
CA PRO A 590 -28.35 2.57 7.37
C PRO A 590 -29.13 2.04 6.16
N ALA A 591 -30.05 2.86 5.64
CA ALA A 591 -30.86 2.50 4.48
C ALA A 591 -29.97 2.07 3.29
N GLY A 592 -30.32 0.95 2.66
CA GLY A 592 -29.57 0.37 1.54
C GLY A 592 -28.31 -0.41 1.94
N ALA A 593 -27.94 -0.47 3.22
CA ALA A 593 -26.81 -1.25 3.67
C ALA A 593 -27.14 -2.74 3.83
N ARG A 594 -26.11 -3.59 3.67
CA ARG A 594 -26.21 -5.05 3.78
C ARG A 594 -25.03 -5.62 4.55
N ILE A 595 -25.32 -6.55 5.46
CA ILE A 595 -24.30 -7.36 6.14
C ILE A 595 -24.08 -8.64 5.31
N MET A 596 -22.83 -8.88 4.93
CA MET A 596 -22.37 -10.08 4.22
C MET A 596 -21.58 -10.96 5.19
N GLY A 597 -21.79 -12.28 5.09
CA GLY A 597 -21.28 -13.24 6.06
C GLY A 597 -22.32 -13.57 7.16
N PRO A 598 -21.90 -14.18 8.28
CA PRO A 598 -20.50 -14.44 8.65
C PRO A 598 -19.82 -15.41 7.70
N ALA A 599 -18.56 -15.12 7.37
CA ALA A 599 -17.71 -15.95 6.52
C ALA A 599 -16.33 -16.11 7.20
N PRO A 600 -15.58 -17.19 6.94
CA PRO A 600 -14.19 -17.26 7.35
C PRO A 600 -13.40 -16.13 6.68
N ALA A 601 -12.45 -15.52 7.41
CA ALA A 601 -11.47 -14.64 6.79
C ALA A 601 -10.60 -15.43 5.80
N PHE A 602 -9.90 -14.77 4.87
CA PHE A 602 -9.07 -15.49 3.89
C PHE A 602 -8.02 -16.38 4.58
N TYR A 603 -7.38 -15.84 5.61
CA TYR A 603 -6.57 -16.63 6.55
C TYR A 603 -7.44 -17.13 7.69
N GLU A 604 -8.16 -18.23 7.45
CA GLU A 604 -9.12 -18.79 8.39
C GLU A 604 -8.47 -19.22 9.70
N ARG A 605 -7.35 -19.96 9.63
CA ARG A 605 -6.60 -20.45 10.79
C ARG A 605 -5.22 -19.80 10.84
N THR A 606 -4.86 -19.23 11.99
CA THR A 606 -3.52 -18.67 12.23
C THR A 606 -3.14 -18.86 13.69
N ARG A 607 -1.98 -19.46 13.98
CA ARG A 607 -1.47 -19.68 15.36
C ARG A 607 -2.55 -20.27 16.30
N ASP A 608 -3.20 -21.34 15.86
CA ASP A 608 -4.29 -22.04 16.58
C ASP A 608 -5.50 -21.17 16.96
N THR A 609 -5.74 -20.12 16.19
CA THR A 609 -6.96 -19.31 16.29
C THR A 609 -7.70 -19.30 14.96
N TYR A 610 -9.02 -19.12 15.06
CA TYR A 610 -9.99 -19.08 13.97
C TYR A 610 -10.44 -17.63 13.77
N ARG A 611 -10.45 -17.18 12.51
CA ARG A 611 -10.78 -15.81 12.12
C ARG A 611 -12.03 -15.77 11.25
N TRP A 612 -13.07 -15.12 11.75
CA TRP A 612 -14.32 -14.90 11.02
C TRP A 612 -14.53 -13.42 10.77
N GLN A 613 -15.28 -13.12 9.72
CA GLN A 613 -15.55 -11.75 9.33
C GLN A 613 -17.01 -11.50 8.96
N LEU A 614 -17.41 -10.25 9.16
CA LEU A 614 -18.59 -9.63 8.57
C LEU A 614 -18.11 -8.50 7.66
N ILE A 615 -18.68 -8.40 6.48
CA ILE A 615 -18.44 -7.29 5.55
C ILE A 615 -19.74 -6.54 5.39
N ILE A 616 -19.75 -5.28 5.80
CA ILE A 616 -20.92 -4.42 5.72
C ILE A 616 -20.71 -3.46 4.57
N LYS A 617 -21.67 -3.44 3.65
CA LYS A 617 -21.66 -2.61 2.46
C LYS A 617 -22.76 -1.57 2.55
N SER A 618 -22.45 -0.30 2.33
CA SER A 618 -23.40 0.80 2.55
C SER A 618 -23.21 1.93 1.54
N PRO A 619 -24.28 2.61 1.09
CA PRO A 619 -24.16 3.86 0.34
C PRO A 619 -23.73 5.04 1.22
N SER A 620 -23.80 4.91 2.55
CA SER A 620 -23.45 5.96 3.51
C SER A 620 -22.25 5.55 4.38
N ARG A 621 -21.15 6.31 4.27
CA ARG A 621 -19.97 6.14 5.13
C ARG A 621 -20.30 6.52 6.57
N THR A 622 -21.01 7.64 6.78
CA THR A 622 -21.42 8.10 8.11
C THR A 622 -22.22 7.03 8.84
N GLY A 623 -23.18 6.38 8.15
CA GLY A 623 -23.94 5.28 8.73
C GLY A 623 -23.09 4.05 9.09
N LEU A 624 -21.97 3.81 8.40
CA LEU A 624 -21.02 2.76 8.83
C LEU A 624 -20.23 3.18 10.08
N LEU A 625 -19.84 4.45 10.19
CA LEU A 625 -19.12 4.96 11.36
C LEU A 625 -19.99 4.90 12.62
N GLU A 626 -21.29 5.15 12.50
CA GLU A 626 -22.26 5.02 13.60
C GLU A 626 -22.41 3.59 14.12
N LEU A 627 -22.07 2.57 13.32
CA LEU A 627 -22.06 1.17 13.77
C LEU A 627 -20.83 0.82 14.60
N ILE A 628 -19.70 1.53 14.42
CA ILE A 628 -18.43 1.16 15.07
C ILE A 628 -18.51 1.16 16.60
N PRO A 629 -19.13 2.16 17.27
CA PRO A 629 -19.29 2.16 18.71
C PRO A 629 -20.11 0.97 19.26
N LEU A 630 -20.95 0.34 18.43
CA LEU A 630 -21.72 -0.85 18.81
C LEU A 630 -20.89 -2.15 18.73
N VAL A 631 -19.71 -2.11 18.09
CA VAL A 631 -18.83 -3.26 17.95
C VAL A 631 -18.04 -3.45 19.25
N PRO A 632 -18.06 -4.65 19.87
CA PRO A 632 -17.30 -4.90 21.09
C PRO A 632 -15.81 -4.68 20.87
N ALA A 633 -15.17 -3.81 21.66
CA ALA A 633 -13.74 -3.51 21.53
C ALA A 633 -12.85 -4.75 21.76
N ALA A 634 -13.32 -5.73 22.51
CA ALA A 634 -12.61 -6.98 22.76
C ALA A 634 -12.83 -7.99 21.62
N ARG A 635 -11.74 -8.59 21.14
CA ARG A 635 -11.71 -9.67 20.12
C ARG A 635 -12.21 -9.31 18.71
N TRP A 636 -12.70 -8.10 18.50
CA TRP A 636 -13.04 -7.59 17.18
C TRP A 636 -12.00 -6.58 16.67
N GLN A 637 -11.82 -6.60 15.36
CA GLN A 637 -11.02 -5.65 14.60
C GLN A 637 -11.97 -4.94 13.64
N VAL A 638 -11.88 -3.61 13.65
CA VAL A 638 -12.66 -2.72 12.79
C VAL A 638 -11.74 -2.20 11.70
N ASP A 639 -12.19 -2.29 10.44
CA ASP A 639 -11.51 -1.71 9.28
C ASP A 639 -12.54 -1.05 8.36
N ILE A 640 -12.59 0.28 8.42
CA ILE A 640 -13.41 1.11 7.53
C ILE A 640 -12.62 1.43 6.26
N ASP A 641 -13.31 1.38 5.12
CA ASP A 641 -12.72 1.49 3.79
C ASP A 641 -11.47 0.60 3.66
N PRO A 642 -11.62 -0.73 3.86
CA PRO A 642 -10.54 -1.68 3.73
C PRO A 642 -9.97 -1.63 2.30
N ALA A 643 -8.64 -1.56 2.21
CA ALA A 643 -7.95 -1.62 0.92
C ALA A 643 -8.01 -3.04 0.32
N SER A 644 -8.34 -4.07 1.11
CA SER A 644 -8.44 -5.45 0.67
C SER A 644 -9.50 -6.17 1.50
N LEU A 645 -10.24 -7.11 0.91
CA LEU A 645 -11.16 -7.99 1.62
C LEU A 645 -10.51 -9.32 2.07
N LEU A 646 -9.28 -9.58 1.64
CA LEU A 646 -8.45 -10.70 2.09
C LEU A 646 -8.24 -10.67 3.61
#